data_AF-A0A3B9DGU8-F1
#
_entry.id   AF-A0A3B9DGU8-F1
#
_cell.length_a   1.000
_cell.length_b   1.000
_cell.length_c   1.000
_cell.angle_alpha   90.00
_cell.angle_beta   90.00
_cell.angle_gamma   90.00
#
_symmetry.space_group_name_H-M   'P 1'
#
loop_
_entity.id
_entity.type
_entity.pdbx_description
1 polymer ?
#
loop_
_entity_poly.entity_id
_entity_poly.type
_entity_poly.pdbx_seq_one_letter_code
_entity_poly.pdbx_strand_id
1 'polypeptide(L)'
;DQSEHLTLHITQLVQAQNLILNSLSWKVTSPLRLLRSLFTPSKQSSEEITEPPGNDTTPEEFDETEPPGEILVGKFGAPANGSAGTKAEYDTRAKADLKQFFASDQTLKFPTLDHPALTVVLVFYNQAQLSLLCLRSLLEFADVSFRLIIVDNNSSDETPKLLEHIENAHIIRNQENFGFVRAVNQAAEQVKTEYLLLLNNDAVIEEATLSTAINTLKSDSSIGAVGAKIKLLDGSLQEAGSIIWNDGACLGYGRGQDPMQPEFMFQRDVDYCSGAFLLFRCDEFHKLGAFDEAFTPAYYEESDFCIRLQKRGKRIIYNPRVNITHYEFASSGGMEGASKLQLKHQQILCDKHPEYLSNKLANDGTNSITARINNKHPNILVIDDCVPHPSLGSGYPRSAHILNSLCELNLNVSFYPLQFPVDDWGAVYSTLDSTIEVLLDRGRAGLIPLLEKRKNFYQYIMVSRLHNMEIFNNIVDQDPALLEGSKVFYDAEAIFAPRDIMKMELLGQAITEDEKQKLIAKELDQARNAEKIISVSKMEADLYKHASYTNTVVLGHALQAEPGNKGFDERSGVLFVGALRDEGSPNVDSLLWFVINVLPIIEQEIPDIELYVVGDCSAPSLKTIERGNVQFLGRLDSITSTYNDRRLLIAPTRFAAGIPHKVHEAASRGIPSVTTSLLAKQLGWKHGKQLLVGDGAPKFAEQCVRLYRDEKLWRRVRSAGLQSISHECSDEKFQATLRGLFSHQS
;
A
#
# COMPACT_ATOMS: atom_id res chain seq x y z
N ASP A 1 24.20 -53.96 19.59
CA ASP A 1 24.68 -53.89 18.19
C ASP A 1 23.64 -53.65 17.11
N GLN A 2 23.03 -54.63 16.42
CA GLN A 2 22.17 -54.28 15.26
C GLN A 2 20.88 -53.50 15.63
N SER A 3 20.30 -53.75 16.81
CA SER A 3 19.13 -53.02 17.32
C SER A 3 19.46 -51.57 17.73
N GLU A 4 20.63 -51.35 18.34
CA GLU A 4 21.10 -50.00 18.69
C GLU A 4 21.49 -49.21 17.45
N HIS A 5 22.08 -49.86 16.44
CA HIS A 5 22.39 -49.22 15.16
C HIS A 5 21.13 -48.83 14.38
N LEU A 6 20.07 -49.65 14.45
CA LEU A 6 18.77 -49.33 13.87
C LEU A 6 18.09 -48.16 14.60
N THR A 7 18.17 -48.15 15.94
CA THR A 7 17.59 -47.09 16.76
C THR A 7 18.30 -45.76 16.51
N LEU A 8 19.64 -45.76 16.44
CA LEU A 8 20.44 -44.58 16.09
C LEU A 8 20.11 -44.06 14.70
N HIS A 9 19.90 -44.96 13.72
CA HIS A 9 19.56 -44.58 12.36
C HIS A 9 18.13 -44.01 12.25
N ILE A 10 17.18 -44.57 13.01
CA ILE A 10 15.81 -44.04 13.12
C ILE A 10 15.83 -42.66 13.79
N THR A 11 16.61 -42.45 14.85
CA THR A 11 16.74 -41.14 15.50
C THR A 11 17.38 -40.10 14.57
N GLN A 12 18.39 -40.49 13.78
CA GLN A 12 19.01 -39.62 12.77
C GLN A 12 18.05 -39.28 11.62
N LEU A 13 17.22 -40.23 11.17
CA LEU A 13 16.19 -39.99 10.15
C LEU A 13 15.08 -39.08 10.66
N VAL A 14 14.65 -39.24 11.92
CA VAL A 14 13.64 -38.36 12.56
C VAL A 14 14.21 -36.96 12.79
N GLN A 15 15.48 -36.82 13.17
CA GLN A 15 16.15 -35.52 13.27
C GLN A 15 16.31 -34.84 11.90
N ALA A 16 16.71 -35.59 10.87
CA ALA A 16 16.79 -35.07 9.51
C ALA A 16 15.40 -34.65 8.97
N GLN A 17 14.36 -35.42 9.28
CA GLN A 17 12.97 -35.09 8.95
C GLN A 17 12.50 -33.83 9.65
N ASN A 18 12.78 -33.67 10.95
CA ASN A 18 12.44 -32.46 11.70
C ASN A 18 13.24 -31.23 11.25
N LEU A 19 14.51 -31.40 10.85
CA LEU A 19 15.31 -30.34 10.24
C LEU A 19 14.75 -29.90 8.88
N ILE A 20 14.19 -30.83 8.09
CA ILE A 20 13.56 -30.52 6.80
C ILE A 20 12.18 -29.87 6.99
N LEU A 21 11.39 -30.33 7.96
CA LEU A 21 10.06 -29.80 8.25
C LEU A 21 10.09 -28.40 8.87
N ASN A 22 11.14 -28.09 9.64
CA ASN A 22 11.34 -26.80 10.29
C ASN A 22 12.37 -25.92 9.56
N SER A 23 12.86 -26.35 8.39
CA SER A 23 13.74 -25.54 7.54
C SER A 23 12.93 -24.49 6.77
N LEU A 24 13.37 -23.23 6.86
CA LEU A 24 12.82 -22.10 6.11
C LEU A 24 13.31 -22.05 4.64
N SER A 25 14.02 -23.08 4.16
CA SER A 25 14.46 -23.20 2.76
C SER A 25 13.42 -23.94 1.91
N TRP A 26 12.71 -23.19 1.06
CA TRP A 26 11.55 -23.67 0.29
C TRP A 26 11.88 -24.49 -0.97
N LYS A 27 13.15 -24.57 -1.39
CA LYS A 27 13.53 -25.28 -2.63
C LYS A 27 13.45 -26.81 -2.54
N VAL A 28 13.27 -27.38 -1.34
CA VAL A 28 13.23 -28.85 -1.14
C VAL A 28 11.85 -29.38 -0.75
N THR A 29 10.93 -28.56 -0.23
CA THR A 29 9.66 -29.04 0.36
C THR A 29 8.46 -29.03 -0.60
N SER A 30 8.56 -28.39 -1.76
CA SER A 30 7.47 -28.34 -2.76
C SER A 30 7.15 -29.69 -3.44
N PRO A 31 8.14 -30.53 -3.84
CA PRO A 31 7.85 -31.84 -4.44
C PRO A 31 7.27 -32.84 -3.42
N LEU A 32 7.69 -32.72 -2.15
CA LEU A 32 7.28 -33.63 -1.08
C LEU A 32 5.85 -33.35 -0.59
N ARG A 33 5.37 -32.10 -0.65
CA ARG A 33 3.95 -31.77 -0.37
C ARG A 33 3.01 -32.27 -1.46
N LEU A 34 3.45 -32.28 -2.72
CA LEU A 34 2.68 -32.81 -3.86
C LEU A 34 2.55 -34.35 -3.80
N LEU A 35 3.57 -35.04 -3.30
CA LEU A 35 3.52 -36.49 -3.07
C LEU A 35 2.53 -36.87 -1.95
N ARG A 36 2.35 -36.03 -0.92
CA ARG A 36 1.38 -36.27 0.16
C ARG A 36 -0.07 -36.19 -0.32
N SER A 37 -0.39 -35.30 -1.26
CA SER A 37 -1.75 -35.19 -1.81
C SER A 37 -2.17 -36.39 -2.68
N LEU A 38 -1.22 -37.24 -3.10
CA LEU A 38 -1.48 -38.42 -3.92
C LEU A 38 -1.76 -39.70 -3.09
N PHE A 39 -1.55 -39.69 -1.77
CA PHE A 39 -1.65 -40.90 -0.92
C PHE A 39 -2.69 -40.84 0.22
N THR A 40 -3.52 -39.80 0.31
CA THR A 40 -4.63 -39.75 1.29
C THR A 40 -5.96 -40.12 0.64
N PRO A 41 -6.58 -41.27 0.96
CA PRO A 41 -7.94 -41.57 0.54
C PRO A 41 -8.95 -40.75 1.34
N SER A 42 -9.99 -40.26 0.66
CA SER A 42 -11.11 -39.55 1.27
C SER A 42 -11.89 -40.47 2.22
N LYS A 43 -12.29 -39.93 3.39
CA LYS A 43 -13.41 -40.47 4.16
C LYS A 43 -14.10 -39.36 4.96
N GLN A 44 -15.38 -39.19 4.65
CA GLN A 44 -16.37 -38.57 5.52
C GLN A 44 -16.53 -39.40 6.81
N SER A 45 -16.52 -38.75 7.97
CA SER A 45 -17.44 -39.01 9.08
C SER A 45 -17.19 -38.05 10.24
N SER A 46 -18.30 -37.56 10.77
CA SER A 46 -18.50 -36.91 12.07
C SER A 46 -17.73 -37.55 13.22
N GLU A 47 -17.15 -36.75 14.12
CA GLU A 47 -17.15 -36.98 15.58
C GLU A 47 -16.56 -35.77 16.35
N GLU A 48 -17.02 -35.65 17.59
CA GLU A 48 -16.95 -34.54 18.53
C GLU A 48 -15.54 -34.19 19.01
N ILE A 49 -15.28 -32.89 19.25
CA ILE A 49 -14.03 -32.38 19.82
C ILE A 49 -14.19 -32.26 21.34
N THR A 50 -13.35 -33.00 22.07
CA THR A 50 -13.10 -32.84 23.51
C THR A 50 -11.80 -32.04 23.71
N GLU A 51 -11.85 -31.04 24.59
CA GLU A 51 -10.70 -30.19 24.96
C GLU A 51 -9.69 -30.93 25.88
N PRO A 52 -8.39 -30.57 25.84
CA PRO A 52 -7.38 -31.12 26.74
C PRO A 52 -7.25 -30.30 28.05
N PRO A 53 -6.75 -30.89 29.16
CA PRO A 53 -6.85 -30.33 30.49
C PRO A 53 -5.74 -29.31 30.82
N GLY A 54 -6.11 -28.36 31.69
CA GLY A 54 -5.26 -27.29 32.20
C GLY A 54 -4.25 -27.72 33.26
N ASN A 55 -3.23 -26.88 33.44
CA ASN A 55 -2.27 -26.95 34.54
C ASN A 55 -2.57 -25.81 35.52
N ASP A 56 -2.83 -26.21 36.77
CA ASP A 56 -2.88 -25.37 37.96
C ASP A 56 -1.55 -24.66 38.23
N THR A 57 -1.61 -23.37 38.52
CA THR A 57 -0.79 -22.71 39.56
C THR A 57 -1.46 -21.40 39.99
N THR A 58 -1.99 -21.37 41.22
CA THR A 58 -2.17 -20.18 42.07
C THR A 58 -0.90 -19.97 42.90
N PRO A 59 -0.61 -18.82 43.57
CA PRO A 59 -1.57 -17.86 44.17
C PRO A 59 -1.19 -16.36 44.14
N GLU A 60 -2.16 -15.47 44.38
CA GLU A 60 -2.17 -14.51 45.52
C GLU A 60 -3.33 -13.51 45.39
N GLU A 61 -4.11 -13.39 46.46
CA GLU A 61 -5.22 -12.46 46.66
C GLU A 61 -4.69 -11.05 46.99
N PHE A 62 -5.29 -10.02 46.38
CA PHE A 62 -5.36 -8.69 46.99
C PHE A 62 -6.73 -8.05 46.76
N ASP A 63 -7.21 -7.47 47.84
CA ASP A 63 -8.55 -6.97 48.17
C ASP A 63 -8.93 -5.66 47.46
N GLU A 64 -10.24 -5.41 47.47
CA GLU A 64 -11.08 -4.43 46.80
C GLU A 64 -10.66 -2.95 46.86
N THR A 65 -10.96 -2.20 45.79
CA THR A 65 -11.68 -0.91 45.87
C THR A 65 -12.27 -0.54 44.49
N GLU A 66 -13.61 -0.55 44.38
CA GLU A 66 -14.37 -0.05 43.22
C GLU A 66 -14.33 1.49 43.12
N PRO A 67 -14.24 2.06 41.91
CA PRO A 67 -14.81 3.37 41.60
C PRO A 67 -16.14 3.23 40.82
N PRO A 68 -17.02 4.25 40.83
CA PRO A 68 -18.41 4.11 40.41
C PRO A 68 -18.60 4.25 38.90
N GLY A 69 -19.30 3.28 38.30
CA GLY A 69 -20.27 3.47 37.22
C GLY A 69 -19.74 3.66 35.79
N GLU A 70 -19.07 2.66 35.24
CA GLU A 70 -18.92 2.55 33.78
C GLU A 70 -20.27 2.15 33.14
N ILE A 71 -20.68 2.95 32.15
CA ILE A 71 -21.80 2.62 31.26
C ILE A 71 -21.36 1.40 30.42
N LEU A 72 -21.87 0.22 30.76
CA LEU A 72 -21.76 -0.98 29.93
C LEU A 72 -22.58 -0.79 28.64
N VAL A 73 -21.98 -0.15 27.64
CA VAL A 73 -22.43 -0.26 26.24
C VAL A 73 -21.84 -1.55 25.69
N GLY A 74 -22.68 -2.58 25.51
CA GLY A 74 -22.24 -3.83 24.89
C GLY A 74 -21.70 -3.56 23.49
N LYS A 75 -20.48 -4.06 23.21
CA LYS A 75 -19.86 -4.04 21.87
C LYS A 75 -20.89 -4.45 20.81
N PHE A 76 -21.27 -3.53 19.94
CA PHE A 76 -22.08 -3.82 18.75
C PHE A 76 -21.22 -4.55 17.71
N GLY A 77 -20.92 -5.82 17.98
CA GLY A 77 -20.21 -6.69 17.03
C GLY A 77 -21.11 -7.08 15.86
N ALA A 78 -20.59 -6.93 14.64
CA ALA A 78 -21.18 -7.52 13.44
C ALA A 78 -21.26 -9.06 13.59
N PRO A 79 -22.39 -9.70 13.25
CA PRO A 79 -22.52 -11.15 13.28
C PRO A 79 -21.84 -11.79 12.05
N ALA A 80 -21.41 -13.02 12.24
CA ALA A 80 -20.83 -13.88 11.22
C ALA A 80 -21.85 -14.29 10.15
N ASN A 81 -21.37 -14.34 8.90
CA ASN A 81 -21.98 -14.83 7.65
C ASN A 81 -23.32 -15.61 7.73
N GLY A 82 -24.34 -15.13 7.01
CA GLY A 82 -25.54 -15.91 6.71
C GLY A 82 -26.66 -15.12 5.98
N SER A 83 -27.16 -15.68 4.88
CA SER A 83 -28.12 -15.12 3.91
C SER A 83 -29.52 -14.75 4.44
N ALA A 84 -30.12 -13.70 3.87
CA ALA A 84 -31.56 -13.36 3.74
C ALA A 84 -32.49 -13.35 4.98
N GLY A 85 -32.14 -13.99 6.10
CA GLY A 85 -32.82 -13.86 7.41
C GLY A 85 -32.48 -12.59 8.17
N THR A 86 -31.49 -11.82 7.70
CA THR A 86 -30.82 -10.77 8.47
C THR A 86 -31.66 -9.50 8.64
N LYS A 87 -32.29 -8.92 7.60
CA LYS A 87 -32.96 -7.60 7.72
C LYS A 87 -34.10 -7.58 8.74
N ALA A 88 -34.94 -8.62 8.76
CA ALA A 88 -36.07 -8.71 9.68
C ALA A 88 -35.62 -8.98 11.13
N GLU A 89 -34.58 -9.81 11.32
CA GLU A 89 -33.97 -10.06 12.63
C GLU A 89 -33.28 -8.81 13.17
N TYR A 90 -32.52 -8.09 12.33
CA TYR A 90 -31.92 -6.80 12.67
C TYR A 90 -32.97 -5.77 13.03
N ASP A 91 -34.05 -5.63 12.25
CA ASP A 91 -35.13 -4.70 12.56
C ASP A 91 -35.82 -5.05 13.88
N THR A 92 -36.02 -6.35 14.14
CA THR A 92 -36.57 -6.84 15.42
C THR A 92 -35.67 -6.48 16.59
N ARG A 93 -34.36 -6.70 16.45
CA ARG A 93 -33.36 -6.34 17.46
C ARG A 93 -33.30 -4.84 17.67
N ALA A 94 -33.22 -4.05 16.60
CA ALA A 94 -33.19 -2.58 16.68
C ALA A 94 -34.46 -2.04 17.37
N LYS A 95 -35.64 -2.62 17.09
CA LYS A 95 -36.89 -2.28 17.79
C LYS A 95 -36.85 -2.66 19.27
N ALA A 96 -36.24 -3.78 19.63
CA ALA A 96 -36.05 -4.16 21.03
C ALA A 96 -35.09 -3.18 21.74
N ASP A 97 -33.98 -2.83 21.10
CA ASP A 97 -33.00 -1.86 21.61
C ASP A 97 -33.63 -0.47 21.79
N LEU A 98 -34.49 -0.03 20.86
CA LEU A 98 -35.25 1.22 20.98
C LEU A 98 -36.23 1.17 22.16
N LYS A 99 -36.95 0.06 22.35
CA LYS A 99 -37.83 -0.12 23.51
C LYS A 99 -37.06 -0.08 24.82
N GLN A 100 -35.89 -0.73 24.87
CA GLN A 100 -35.02 -0.70 26.03
C GLN A 100 -34.48 0.71 26.31
N PHE A 101 -34.11 1.45 25.27
CA PHE A 101 -33.68 2.85 25.39
C PHE A 101 -34.78 3.74 25.96
N PHE A 102 -36.04 3.58 25.52
CA PHE A 102 -37.16 4.32 26.13
C PHE A 102 -37.56 3.85 27.53
N ALA A 103 -37.17 2.64 27.92
CA ALA A 103 -37.39 2.13 29.26
C ALA A 103 -36.28 2.56 30.23
N SER A 104 -35.17 3.10 29.73
CA SER A 104 -34.10 3.68 30.53
C SER A 104 -34.24 5.21 30.61
N ASP A 105 -33.68 5.83 31.64
CA ASP A 105 -33.59 7.30 31.75
C ASP A 105 -32.41 7.87 30.92
N GLN A 106 -31.98 7.15 29.87
CA GLN A 106 -30.83 7.55 29.07
C GLN A 106 -31.18 8.67 28.09
N THR A 107 -30.32 9.69 27.99
CA THR A 107 -30.34 10.69 26.93
C THR A 107 -29.09 10.59 26.06
N LEU A 108 -29.24 10.90 24.77
CA LEU A 108 -28.13 11.02 23.84
C LEU A 108 -27.63 12.46 23.84
N LYS A 109 -26.51 12.70 24.52
CA LYS A 109 -25.93 14.03 24.68
C LYS A 109 -24.76 14.25 23.73
N PHE A 110 -24.98 15.06 22.71
CA PHE A 110 -23.91 15.45 21.79
C PHE A 110 -22.99 16.52 22.41
N PRO A 111 -21.69 16.54 22.08
CA PRO A 111 -20.78 17.57 22.57
C PRO A 111 -21.19 18.97 22.06
N THR A 112 -21.27 19.94 22.96
CA THR A 112 -21.38 21.37 22.60
C THR A 112 -19.98 21.94 22.50
N LEU A 113 -19.59 22.36 21.30
CA LEU A 113 -18.26 22.90 21.04
C LEU A 113 -18.35 24.23 20.32
N ASP A 114 -17.45 25.14 20.68
CA ASP A 114 -17.31 26.43 20.03
C ASP A 114 -16.61 26.23 18.68
N HIS A 115 -17.31 26.57 17.59
CA HIS A 115 -16.81 26.58 16.21
C HIS A 115 -16.37 25.23 15.60
N PRO A 116 -17.25 24.20 15.53
CA PRO A 116 -16.93 22.97 14.81
C PRO A 116 -16.69 23.22 13.32
N ALA A 117 -15.73 22.52 12.72
CA ALA A 117 -15.45 22.61 11.29
C ALA A 117 -16.44 21.80 10.43
N LEU A 118 -17.14 20.84 11.04
CA LEU A 118 -18.09 19.93 10.38
C LEU A 118 -19.52 20.18 10.89
N THR A 119 -20.50 20.15 9.98
CA THR A 119 -21.91 19.91 10.32
C THR A 119 -22.37 18.59 9.71
N VAL A 120 -22.99 17.74 10.53
CA VAL A 120 -23.67 16.52 10.08
C VAL A 120 -25.16 16.84 9.96
N VAL A 121 -25.75 16.54 8.80
CA VAL A 121 -27.18 16.70 8.51
C VAL A 121 -27.81 15.31 8.39
N LEU A 122 -28.82 15.06 9.22
CA LEU A 122 -29.67 13.86 9.15
C LEU A 122 -31.08 14.28 8.77
N VAL A 123 -31.68 13.61 7.78
CA VAL A 123 -33.11 13.77 7.43
C VAL A 123 -33.86 12.56 7.94
N PHE A 124 -34.79 12.77 8.86
CA PHE A 124 -35.60 11.72 9.48
C PHE A 124 -36.97 11.67 8.83
N TYR A 125 -37.42 10.46 8.53
CA TYR A 125 -38.80 10.17 8.17
C TYR A 125 -39.13 8.73 8.60
N ASN A 126 -39.63 8.61 9.81
CA ASN A 126 -39.81 7.34 10.53
C ASN A 126 -38.48 6.57 10.74
N GLN A 127 -38.59 5.29 11.10
CA GLN A 127 -37.50 4.38 11.44
C GLN A 127 -36.71 4.84 12.68
N ALA A 128 -37.41 5.17 13.75
CA ALA A 128 -36.82 5.56 15.03
C ALA A 128 -35.72 4.58 15.51
N GLN A 129 -35.91 3.29 15.28
CA GLN A 129 -34.97 2.26 15.70
C GLN A 129 -33.63 2.31 14.96
N LEU A 130 -33.64 2.64 13.67
CA LEU A 130 -32.42 2.79 12.87
C LEU A 130 -31.76 4.14 13.16
N SER A 131 -32.57 5.18 13.32
CA SER A 131 -32.14 6.51 13.72
C SER A 131 -31.38 6.49 15.05
N LEU A 132 -31.84 5.69 16.02
CA LEU A 132 -31.13 5.48 17.29
C LEU A 132 -29.73 4.85 17.09
N LEU A 133 -29.60 3.85 16.21
CA LEU A 133 -28.32 3.22 15.91
C LEU A 133 -27.36 4.20 15.22
N CYS A 134 -27.85 4.97 14.25
CA CYS A 134 -27.08 6.03 13.58
C CYS A 134 -26.54 7.05 14.61
N LEU A 135 -27.41 7.59 15.46
CA LEU A 135 -27.04 8.57 16.48
C LEU A 135 -26.02 8.02 17.49
N ARG A 136 -26.18 6.75 17.92
CA ARG A 136 -25.20 6.08 18.79
C ARG A 136 -23.85 5.94 18.10
N SER A 137 -23.82 5.55 16.83
CA SER A 137 -22.56 5.44 16.07
C SER A 137 -21.82 6.78 15.94
N LEU A 138 -22.56 7.88 15.80
CA LEU A 138 -21.98 9.23 15.81
C LEU A 138 -21.40 9.61 17.18
N LEU A 139 -21.99 9.15 18.29
CA LEU A 139 -21.43 9.41 19.62
C LEU A 139 -20.22 8.52 19.94
N GLU A 140 -20.23 7.29 19.44
CA GLU A 140 -19.19 6.29 19.72
C GLU A 140 -17.94 6.48 18.85
N PHE A 141 -18.13 6.72 17.54
CA PHE A 141 -17.04 6.63 16.55
C PHE A 141 -16.63 7.97 15.94
N ALA A 142 -17.36 9.06 16.18
CA ALA A 142 -16.95 10.36 15.66
C ALA A 142 -15.65 10.81 16.35
N ASP A 143 -14.60 10.92 15.56
CA ASP A 143 -13.24 11.29 15.99
C ASP A 143 -12.90 12.76 15.70
N VAL A 144 -13.90 13.54 15.28
CA VAL A 144 -13.81 14.97 15.02
C VAL A 144 -15.00 15.69 15.62
N SER A 145 -14.81 16.95 15.98
CA SER A 145 -15.88 17.82 16.48
C SER A 145 -16.86 18.18 15.36
N PHE A 146 -18.16 18.02 15.61
CA PHE A 146 -19.21 18.36 14.65
C PHE A 146 -20.44 19.01 15.31
N ARG A 147 -21.16 19.80 14.52
CA ARG A 147 -22.53 20.24 14.83
C ARG A 147 -23.51 19.23 14.24
N LEU A 148 -24.54 18.85 14.99
CA LEU A 148 -25.62 17.98 14.49
C LEU A 148 -26.87 18.79 14.15
N ILE A 149 -27.37 18.64 12.93
CA ILE A 149 -28.69 19.13 12.50
C ILE A 149 -29.55 17.93 12.12
N ILE A 150 -30.74 17.83 12.72
CA ILE A 150 -31.72 16.79 12.40
C ILE A 150 -32.96 17.47 11.84
N VAL A 151 -33.39 17.07 10.64
CA VAL A 151 -34.65 17.51 10.03
C VAL A 151 -35.65 16.38 10.14
N ASP A 152 -36.60 16.50 11.06
CA ASP A 152 -37.75 15.60 11.16
C ASP A 152 -38.81 15.99 10.12
N ASN A 153 -38.91 15.21 9.06
CA ASN A 153 -39.74 15.51 7.90
C ASN A 153 -41.18 14.99 8.07
N ASN A 154 -41.77 15.28 9.23
CA ASN A 154 -43.10 14.86 9.67
C ASN A 154 -43.21 13.33 9.93
N SER A 155 -42.34 12.78 10.78
CA SER A 155 -42.42 11.38 11.20
C SER A 155 -43.67 11.08 12.04
N SER A 156 -44.24 9.90 11.86
CA SER A 156 -45.45 9.44 12.55
C SER A 156 -45.25 8.22 13.46
N ASP A 157 -44.05 7.65 13.48
CA ASP A 157 -43.66 6.54 14.36
C ASP A 157 -43.11 7.05 15.70
N GLU A 158 -42.24 6.28 16.37
CA GLU A 158 -41.61 6.68 17.64
C GLU A 158 -40.51 7.75 17.50
N THR A 159 -40.26 8.27 16.29
CA THR A 159 -39.20 9.27 16.05
C THR A 159 -39.38 10.55 16.85
N PRO A 160 -40.59 11.16 16.95
CA PRO A 160 -40.79 12.36 17.76
C PRO A 160 -40.41 12.15 19.24
N LYS A 161 -40.68 10.95 19.78
CA LYS A 161 -40.30 10.55 21.14
C LYS A 161 -38.80 10.33 21.27
N LEU A 162 -38.15 9.72 20.27
CA LEU A 162 -36.68 9.62 20.23
C LEU A 162 -36.03 11.00 20.27
N LEU A 163 -36.54 11.97 19.50
CA LEU A 163 -36.01 13.34 19.43
C LEU A 163 -36.11 14.09 20.77
N GLU A 164 -37.03 13.72 21.66
CA GLU A 164 -37.12 14.29 23.03
C GLU A 164 -35.95 13.83 23.93
N HIS A 165 -35.30 12.71 23.59
CA HIS A 165 -34.17 12.16 24.33
C HIS A 165 -32.80 12.59 23.77
N ILE A 166 -32.77 13.56 22.85
CA ILE A 166 -31.54 14.07 22.24
C ILE A 166 -31.23 15.46 22.78
N GLU A 167 -30.05 15.60 23.38
CA GLU A 167 -29.51 16.88 23.85
C GLU A 167 -28.44 17.40 22.88
N ASN A 168 -28.33 18.73 22.79
CA ASN A 168 -27.29 19.44 22.03
C ASN A 168 -27.30 19.20 20.50
N ALA A 169 -28.41 18.73 19.93
CA ALA A 169 -28.66 18.73 18.49
C ALA A 169 -29.61 19.88 18.08
N HIS A 170 -29.43 20.41 16.87
CA HIS A 170 -30.39 21.37 16.31
C HIS A 170 -31.47 20.62 15.53
N ILE A 171 -32.70 20.60 16.07
CA ILE A 171 -33.81 19.84 15.50
C ILE A 171 -34.78 20.78 14.79
N ILE A 172 -35.03 20.50 13.51
CA ILE A 172 -36.01 21.19 12.65
C ILE A 172 -37.18 20.24 12.45
N ARG A 173 -38.39 20.62 12.88
CA ARG A 173 -39.60 19.80 12.73
C ARG A 173 -40.52 20.36 11.65
N ASN A 174 -40.70 19.63 10.56
CA ASN A 174 -41.59 20.00 9.46
C ASN A 174 -43.03 19.54 9.74
N GLN A 175 -44.01 20.28 9.21
CA GLN A 175 -45.44 19.97 9.36
C GLN A 175 -45.95 18.99 8.29
N GLU A 176 -45.19 18.81 7.21
CA GLU A 176 -45.43 17.85 6.14
C GLU A 176 -44.09 17.29 5.64
N ASN A 177 -44.14 16.20 4.87
CA ASN A 177 -42.93 15.62 4.29
C ASN A 177 -42.57 16.38 3.00
N PHE A 178 -41.56 17.26 3.06
CA PHE A 178 -41.10 18.06 1.93
C PHE A 178 -40.21 17.29 0.93
N GLY A 179 -39.91 16.02 1.18
CA GLY A 179 -38.89 15.25 0.47
C GLY A 179 -37.47 15.54 0.95
N PHE A 180 -36.52 14.68 0.53
CA PHE A 180 -35.12 14.74 0.94
C PHE A 180 -34.43 16.01 0.45
N VAL A 181 -34.62 16.37 -0.83
CA VAL A 181 -33.99 17.54 -1.47
C VAL A 181 -34.26 18.82 -0.67
N ARG A 182 -35.53 19.09 -0.38
CA ARG A 182 -35.94 20.31 0.35
C ARG A 182 -35.51 20.29 1.81
N ALA A 183 -35.58 19.13 2.47
CA ALA A 183 -35.13 18.98 3.86
C ALA A 183 -33.63 19.26 4.00
N VAL A 184 -32.80 18.75 3.08
CA VAL A 184 -31.35 19.04 3.06
C VAL A 184 -31.10 20.52 2.78
N ASN A 185 -31.76 21.10 1.78
CA ASN A 185 -31.58 22.52 1.45
C ASN A 185 -31.94 23.42 2.65
N GLN A 186 -33.05 23.13 3.35
CA GLN A 186 -33.48 23.83 4.56
C GLN A 186 -32.44 23.75 5.69
N ALA A 187 -31.83 22.58 5.91
CA ALA A 187 -30.76 22.44 6.89
C ALA A 187 -29.51 23.22 6.48
N ALA A 188 -29.13 23.12 5.21
CA ALA A 188 -27.91 23.72 4.67
C ALA A 188 -27.91 25.26 4.73
N GLU A 189 -29.06 25.92 4.67
CA GLU A 189 -29.18 27.37 4.89
C GLU A 189 -28.67 27.83 6.26
N GLN A 190 -28.72 26.94 7.26
CA GLN A 190 -28.29 27.22 8.63
C GLN A 190 -26.85 26.79 8.93
N VAL A 191 -26.19 26.17 7.94
CA VAL A 191 -24.82 25.68 8.06
C VAL A 191 -23.83 26.79 7.75
N LYS A 192 -22.88 27.01 8.66
CA LYS A 192 -21.79 27.99 8.53
C LYS A 192 -20.40 27.35 8.71
N THR A 193 -20.35 26.04 8.85
CA THR A 193 -19.11 25.28 9.05
C THR A 193 -18.36 25.14 7.72
N GLU A 194 -17.11 24.69 7.75
CA GLU A 194 -16.32 24.49 6.53
C GLU A 194 -16.83 23.31 5.71
N TYR A 195 -17.21 22.23 6.40
CA TYR A 195 -17.67 20.99 5.79
C TYR A 195 -19.11 20.66 6.19
N LEU A 196 -19.84 20.02 5.27
CA LEU A 196 -21.16 19.45 5.48
C LEU A 196 -21.11 17.96 5.13
N LEU A 197 -21.57 17.12 6.04
CA LEU A 197 -21.80 15.70 5.81
C LEU A 197 -23.30 15.45 5.69
N LEU A 198 -23.69 14.84 4.56
CA LEU A 198 -24.97 14.14 4.45
C LEU A 198 -24.77 12.70 4.91
N LEU A 199 -25.62 12.29 5.86
CA LEU A 199 -25.65 10.94 6.38
C LEU A 199 -27.12 10.51 6.45
N ASN A 200 -27.43 9.33 5.93
CA ASN A 200 -28.78 8.78 6.09
C ASN A 200 -29.01 8.32 7.52
N ASN A 201 -30.25 8.40 8.00
CA ASN A 201 -30.62 8.01 9.35
C ASN A 201 -30.58 6.48 9.59
N ASP A 202 -30.43 5.69 8.53
CA ASP A 202 -30.22 4.26 8.55
C ASP A 202 -28.79 3.86 8.13
N ALA A 203 -27.82 4.77 8.29
CA ALA A 203 -26.40 4.50 8.15
C ALA A 203 -25.69 4.53 9.51
N VAL A 204 -24.71 3.65 9.68
CA VAL A 204 -23.84 3.54 10.86
C VAL A 204 -22.40 3.80 10.42
N ILE A 205 -21.74 4.76 11.05
CA ILE A 205 -20.32 5.04 10.81
C ILE A 205 -19.42 4.10 11.60
N GLU A 206 -18.18 3.93 11.14
CA GLU A 206 -17.14 3.15 11.83
C GLU A 206 -16.01 4.05 12.36
N GLU A 207 -15.10 3.49 13.15
CA GLU A 207 -13.93 4.21 13.67
C GLU A 207 -13.15 4.94 12.57
N ALA A 208 -12.62 6.12 12.90
CA ALA A 208 -11.82 6.97 12.01
C ALA A 208 -12.49 7.46 10.72
N THR A 209 -13.80 7.24 10.54
CA THR A 209 -14.54 7.57 9.31
C THR A 209 -14.52 9.07 9.01
N LEU A 210 -14.83 9.91 10.01
CA LEU A 210 -15.00 11.35 9.80
C LEU A 210 -13.67 12.07 9.61
N SER A 211 -12.64 11.81 10.43
CA SER A 211 -11.32 12.41 10.23
C SER A 211 -10.70 11.99 8.90
N THR A 212 -10.85 10.72 8.49
CA THR A 212 -10.32 10.23 7.21
C THR A 212 -10.98 10.96 6.03
N ALA A 213 -12.31 11.14 6.06
CA ALA A 213 -13.03 11.87 5.02
C ALA A 213 -12.61 13.36 4.97
N ILE A 214 -12.47 14.03 6.13
CA ILE A 214 -12.02 15.42 6.21
C ILE A 214 -10.58 15.56 5.72
N ASN A 215 -9.68 14.67 6.14
CA ASN A 215 -8.28 14.69 5.70
C ASN A 215 -8.17 14.49 4.19
N THR A 216 -9.05 13.69 3.60
CA THR A 216 -9.16 13.54 2.14
C THR A 216 -9.58 14.85 1.47
N LEU A 217 -10.56 15.59 2.01
CA LEU A 217 -10.92 16.91 1.47
C LEU A 217 -9.81 17.96 1.64
N LYS A 218 -8.99 17.84 2.69
CA LYS A 218 -7.91 18.78 3.01
C LYS A 218 -6.64 18.54 2.19
N SER A 219 -6.39 17.31 1.73
CA SER A 219 -5.16 16.95 1.02
C SER A 219 -5.03 17.69 -0.31
N ASP A 220 -6.14 18.01 -0.98
CA ASP A 220 -6.15 18.75 -2.23
C ASP A 220 -7.41 19.64 -2.36
N SER A 221 -7.20 20.94 -2.57
CA SER A 221 -8.26 21.94 -2.77
C SER A 221 -9.12 21.69 -4.03
N SER A 222 -8.64 20.86 -4.97
CA SER A 222 -9.40 20.41 -6.13
C SER A 222 -10.51 19.41 -5.77
N ILE A 223 -10.45 18.76 -4.60
CA ILE A 223 -11.47 17.81 -4.17
C ILE A 223 -12.70 18.58 -3.63
N GLY A 224 -13.85 18.33 -4.25
CA GLY A 224 -15.13 18.96 -3.90
C GLY A 224 -15.98 18.13 -2.96
N ALA A 225 -15.93 16.80 -3.10
CA ALA A 225 -16.68 15.86 -2.25
C ALA A 225 -15.95 14.53 -2.07
N VAL A 226 -16.24 13.84 -0.96
CA VAL A 226 -15.70 12.54 -0.59
C VAL A 226 -16.86 11.61 -0.19
N GLY A 227 -16.86 10.41 -0.76
CA GLY A 227 -17.76 9.32 -0.38
C GLY A 227 -17.05 8.15 0.29
N ALA A 228 -17.86 7.33 0.96
CA ALA A 228 -17.41 6.18 1.72
C ALA A 228 -17.41 4.87 0.89
N LYS A 229 -16.74 3.85 1.42
CA LYS A 229 -17.07 2.44 1.17
C LYS A 229 -18.30 2.08 1.96
N ILE A 230 -19.40 1.84 1.24
CA ILE A 230 -20.70 1.57 1.83
C ILE A 230 -20.95 0.07 1.78
N LYS A 231 -21.17 -0.53 2.95
CA LYS A 231 -21.48 -1.96 3.12
C LYS A 231 -22.96 -2.17 3.37
N LEU A 232 -23.49 -3.26 2.83
CA LEU A 232 -24.79 -3.81 3.16
C LEU A 232 -24.71 -4.59 4.49
N LEU A 233 -25.88 -4.93 5.04
CA LEU A 233 -25.97 -5.66 6.32
C LEU A 233 -25.41 -7.08 6.31
N ASP A 234 -25.26 -7.67 5.13
CA ASP A 234 -24.60 -8.97 4.97
C ASP A 234 -23.08 -8.84 4.82
N GLY A 235 -22.54 -7.62 4.92
CA GLY A 235 -21.12 -7.31 4.77
C GLY A 235 -20.66 -7.13 3.33
N SER A 236 -21.50 -7.41 2.33
CA SER A 236 -21.17 -7.14 0.92
C SER A 236 -21.22 -5.64 0.61
N LEU A 237 -20.64 -5.23 -0.52
CA LEU A 237 -20.69 -3.83 -0.95
C LEU A 237 -22.09 -3.41 -1.36
N GLN A 238 -22.49 -2.22 -0.91
CA GLN A 238 -23.55 -1.46 -1.56
C GLN A 238 -22.97 -0.70 -2.76
N GLU A 239 -21.92 0.09 -2.52
CA GLU A 239 -21.21 0.85 -3.53
C GLU A 239 -19.80 1.24 -3.05
N ALA A 240 -18.88 1.31 -4.01
CA ALA A 240 -17.55 1.87 -3.87
C ALA A 240 -17.46 3.14 -4.73
N GLY A 241 -18.32 4.12 -4.46
CA GLY A 241 -18.65 5.19 -5.40
C GLY A 241 -19.45 4.68 -6.60
N SER A 242 -19.87 5.61 -7.45
CA SER A 242 -20.88 5.32 -8.47
C SER A 242 -20.53 5.87 -9.84
N ILE A 243 -21.07 5.20 -10.86
CA ILE A 243 -20.87 5.47 -12.29
C ILE A 243 -22.13 6.10 -12.85
N ILE A 244 -21.96 7.11 -13.72
CA ILE A 244 -23.02 7.70 -14.55
C ILE A 244 -22.74 7.34 -16.00
N TRP A 245 -23.66 6.63 -16.62
CA TRP A 245 -23.57 6.20 -18.01
C TRP A 245 -24.04 7.29 -18.98
N ASN A 246 -23.75 7.12 -20.27
CA ASN A 246 -24.11 8.08 -21.31
C ASN A 246 -25.63 8.29 -21.50
N ASP A 247 -26.45 7.33 -21.09
CA ASP A 247 -27.90 7.40 -21.06
C ASP A 247 -28.45 8.00 -19.75
N GLY A 248 -27.55 8.49 -18.88
CA GLY A 248 -27.86 9.05 -17.57
C GLY A 248 -28.14 7.99 -16.49
N ALA A 249 -28.13 6.69 -16.81
CA ALA A 249 -28.34 5.67 -15.80
C ALA A 249 -27.18 5.67 -14.79
N CYS A 250 -27.51 5.39 -13.53
CA CYS A 250 -26.57 5.36 -12.43
C CYS A 250 -26.33 3.94 -11.92
N LEU A 251 -25.08 3.61 -11.57
CA LEU A 251 -24.70 2.31 -11.02
C LEU A 251 -23.79 2.48 -9.79
N GLY A 252 -24.22 1.93 -8.64
CA GLY A 252 -23.36 1.73 -7.49
C GLY A 252 -22.30 0.67 -7.78
N TYR A 253 -21.03 1.07 -7.89
CA TYR A 253 -19.97 0.18 -8.35
C TYR A 253 -19.65 -0.88 -7.30
N GLY A 254 -19.62 -2.15 -7.73
CA GLY A 254 -19.26 -3.28 -6.85
C GLY A 254 -20.41 -3.85 -6.02
N ARG A 255 -21.67 -3.41 -6.21
CA ARG A 255 -22.81 -3.90 -5.42
C ARG A 255 -22.88 -5.43 -5.37
N GLY A 256 -23.02 -5.98 -4.15
CA GLY A 256 -23.10 -7.41 -3.86
C GLY A 256 -21.76 -8.15 -3.90
N GLN A 257 -20.64 -7.46 -4.16
CA GLN A 257 -19.30 -8.04 -4.17
C GLN A 257 -18.62 -7.88 -2.81
N ASP A 258 -17.52 -8.60 -2.61
CA ASP A 258 -16.74 -8.53 -1.38
C ASP A 258 -16.00 -7.17 -1.28
N PRO A 259 -16.21 -6.38 -0.20
CA PRO A 259 -15.58 -5.07 0.01
C PRO A 259 -14.07 -5.10 0.15
N MET A 260 -13.45 -6.28 0.29
CA MET A 260 -12.01 -6.47 0.41
C MET A 260 -11.33 -6.80 -0.91
N GLN A 261 -12.08 -6.93 -2.01
CA GLN A 261 -11.46 -7.14 -3.32
C GLN A 261 -10.57 -5.94 -3.72
N PRO A 262 -9.40 -6.19 -4.34
CA PRO A 262 -8.47 -5.16 -4.78
C PRO A 262 -9.10 -3.98 -5.53
N GLU A 263 -10.08 -4.24 -6.40
CA GLU A 263 -10.80 -3.24 -7.20
C GLU A 263 -11.50 -2.16 -6.37
N PHE A 264 -11.72 -2.40 -5.08
CA PHE A 264 -12.44 -1.50 -4.17
C PHE A 264 -11.55 -0.89 -3.10
N MET A 265 -10.28 -1.28 -3.02
CA MET A 265 -9.38 -0.97 -1.90
C MET A 265 -8.36 0.14 -2.22
N PHE A 266 -8.66 0.99 -3.20
CA PHE A 266 -7.86 2.19 -3.51
C PHE A 266 -8.74 3.42 -3.70
N GLN A 267 -8.19 4.59 -3.37
CA GLN A 267 -8.80 5.90 -3.54
C GLN A 267 -8.84 6.28 -5.02
N ARG A 268 -9.96 6.81 -5.51
CA ARG A 268 -10.09 7.23 -6.93
C ARG A 268 -11.14 8.30 -7.16
N ASP A 269 -11.02 8.95 -8.31
CA ASP A 269 -12.03 9.86 -8.85
C ASP A 269 -13.23 9.05 -9.32
N VAL A 270 -14.43 9.44 -8.91
CA VAL A 270 -15.69 8.80 -9.32
C VAL A 270 -16.65 9.84 -9.88
N ASP A 271 -17.77 9.39 -10.48
CA ASP A 271 -18.76 10.31 -11.03
C ASP A 271 -19.59 10.96 -9.93
N TYR A 272 -19.98 10.20 -8.92
CA TYR A 272 -20.64 10.69 -7.72
C TYR A 272 -20.57 9.65 -6.59
N CYS A 273 -20.99 10.06 -5.39
CA CYS A 273 -21.24 9.18 -4.25
C CYS A 273 -22.64 9.45 -3.70
N SER A 274 -23.31 8.46 -3.11
CA SER A 274 -24.67 8.61 -2.61
C SER A 274 -24.77 9.46 -1.34
N GLY A 275 -25.94 10.05 -1.08
CA GLY A 275 -26.26 10.77 0.15
C GLY A 275 -26.28 9.90 1.41
N ALA A 276 -26.15 8.57 1.29
CA ALA A 276 -25.94 7.69 2.44
C ALA A 276 -24.67 8.06 3.21
N PHE A 277 -23.62 8.50 2.50
CA PHE A 277 -22.49 9.23 3.07
C PHE A 277 -21.85 10.11 1.98
N LEU A 278 -22.05 11.44 2.10
CA LEU A 278 -21.43 12.40 1.20
C LEU A 278 -20.93 13.61 1.99
N LEU A 279 -19.60 13.72 2.10
CA LEU A 279 -18.93 14.87 2.73
C LEU A 279 -18.48 15.85 1.66
N PHE A 280 -18.80 17.13 1.81
CA PHE A 280 -18.37 18.18 0.87
C PHE A 280 -18.13 19.52 1.56
N ARG A 281 -17.54 20.46 0.80
CA ARG A 281 -17.31 21.83 1.27
C ARG A 281 -18.60 22.64 1.21
N CYS A 282 -18.97 23.28 2.32
CA CYS A 282 -20.20 24.08 2.42
C CYS A 282 -20.23 25.22 1.41
N ASP A 283 -19.07 25.88 1.21
CA ASP A 283 -18.99 27.04 0.34
C ASP A 283 -19.29 26.70 -1.12
N GLU A 284 -18.82 25.55 -1.62
CA GLU A 284 -19.14 25.05 -2.96
C GLU A 284 -20.63 24.69 -3.08
N PHE A 285 -21.23 24.08 -2.05
CA PHE A 285 -22.66 23.75 -2.03
C PHE A 285 -23.53 25.02 -2.13
N HIS A 286 -23.22 26.05 -1.34
CA HIS A 286 -23.94 27.33 -1.39
C HIS A 286 -23.71 28.08 -2.71
N LYS A 287 -22.48 28.12 -3.22
CA LYS A 287 -22.16 28.74 -4.53
C LYS A 287 -22.92 28.10 -5.68
N LEU A 288 -23.21 26.81 -5.57
CA LEU A 288 -23.94 26.04 -6.57
C LEU A 288 -25.46 26.14 -6.43
N GLY A 289 -25.97 26.85 -5.42
CA GLY A 289 -27.41 26.98 -5.16
C GLY A 289 -28.02 25.72 -4.55
N ALA A 290 -27.26 24.97 -3.75
CA ALA A 290 -27.70 23.75 -3.07
C ALA A 290 -28.12 22.61 -4.03
N PHE A 291 -28.98 21.69 -3.58
CA PHE A 291 -29.58 20.68 -4.46
C PHE A 291 -30.67 21.30 -5.33
N ASP A 292 -30.75 20.85 -6.60
CA ASP A 292 -31.77 21.33 -7.52
C ASP A 292 -33.14 20.69 -7.20
N GLU A 293 -34.12 21.52 -6.91
CA GLU A 293 -35.48 21.10 -6.60
C GLU A 293 -36.20 20.39 -7.75
N ALA A 294 -35.68 20.43 -8.99
CA ALA A 294 -36.16 19.62 -10.10
C ALA A 294 -36.16 18.10 -9.78
N PHE A 295 -35.31 17.66 -8.84
CA PHE A 295 -35.19 16.28 -8.36
C PHE A 295 -36.03 16.00 -7.10
N THR A 296 -36.98 16.87 -6.73
CA THR A 296 -37.89 16.64 -5.61
C THR A 296 -38.86 15.48 -5.92
N PRO A 297 -39.11 14.52 -4.98
CA PRO A 297 -38.66 14.53 -3.58
C PRO A 297 -37.28 13.90 -3.30
N ALA A 298 -36.73 13.07 -4.18
CA ALA A 298 -35.45 12.37 -4.03
C ALA A 298 -35.02 11.69 -5.35
N TYR A 299 -33.82 11.08 -5.32
CA TYR A 299 -33.07 10.48 -6.43
C TYR A 299 -32.54 11.47 -7.46
N TYR A 300 -31.25 11.31 -7.80
CA TYR A 300 -30.43 12.09 -8.74
C TYR A 300 -29.96 13.47 -8.26
N GLU A 301 -30.38 13.94 -7.09
CA GLU A 301 -29.92 15.20 -6.49
C GLU A 301 -28.41 15.23 -6.25
N GLU A 302 -27.82 14.14 -5.74
CA GLU A 302 -26.39 14.05 -5.48
C GLU A 302 -25.61 13.83 -6.77
N SER A 303 -26.17 13.09 -7.73
CA SER A 303 -25.58 12.89 -9.06
C SER A 303 -25.47 14.24 -9.80
N ASP A 304 -26.56 15.01 -9.84
CA ASP A 304 -26.59 16.37 -10.39
C ASP A 304 -25.60 17.30 -9.68
N PHE A 305 -25.59 17.29 -8.35
CA PHE A 305 -24.67 18.12 -7.56
C PHE A 305 -23.20 17.78 -7.84
N CYS A 306 -22.85 16.50 -7.89
CA CYS A 306 -21.50 16.05 -8.21
C CYS A 306 -21.10 16.42 -9.65
N ILE A 307 -22.01 16.35 -10.62
CA ILE A 307 -21.76 16.84 -11.98
C ILE A 307 -21.53 18.36 -11.98
N ARG A 308 -22.32 19.13 -11.23
CA ARG A 308 -22.16 20.59 -11.10
C ARG A 308 -20.83 20.96 -10.44
N LEU A 309 -20.37 20.21 -9.44
CA LEU A 309 -19.03 20.34 -8.86
C LEU A 309 -17.94 20.08 -9.91
N GLN A 310 -18.05 18.99 -10.67
CA GLN A 310 -17.09 18.65 -11.72
C GLN A 310 -17.03 19.69 -12.84
N LYS A 311 -18.17 20.27 -13.25
CA LYS A 311 -18.21 21.38 -14.21
C LYS A 311 -17.45 22.63 -13.72
N ARG A 312 -17.16 22.74 -12.41
CA ARG A 312 -16.32 23.79 -11.80
C ARG A 312 -14.86 23.36 -11.60
N GLY A 313 -14.46 22.21 -12.16
CA GLY A 313 -13.11 21.65 -12.04
C GLY A 313 -12.85 20.95 -10.71
N LYS A 314 -13.89 20.58 -9.95
CA LYS A 314 -13.74 19.81 -8.71
C LYS A 314 -13.76 18.31 -8.95
N ARG A 315 -13.01 17.57 -8.14
CA ARG A 315 -12.98 16.10 -8.13
C ARG A 315 -13.94 15.54 -7.08
N ILE A 316 -14.51 14.37 -7.36
CA ILE A 316 -15.31 13.59 -6.41
C ILE A 316 -14.53 12.33 -6.10
N ILE A 317 -14.24 12.09 -4.82
CA ILE A 317 -13.32 11.03 -4.41
C ILE A 317 -14.07 9.95 -3.66
N TYR A 318 -13.92 8.71 -4.11
CA TYR A 318 -14.18 7.54 -3.28
C TYR A 318 -12.95 7.22 -2.45
N ASN A 319 -13.10 7.07 -1.13
CA ASN A 319 -12.01 6.63 -0.25
C ASN A 319 -12.39 5.32 0.49
N PRO A 320 -11.68 4.19 0.25
CA PRO A 320 -11.99 2.89 0.85
C PRO A 320 -11.78 2.80 2.36
N ARG A 321 -11.08 3.78 2.94
CA ARG A 321 -10.81 3.88 4.38
C ARG A 321 -11.92 4.59 5.14
N VAL A 322 -12.82 5.27 4.45
CA VAL A 322 -14.05 5.83 5.03
C VAL A 322 -15.11 4.72 4.96
N ASN A 323 -15.49 4.14 6.10
CA ASN A 323 -16.33 2.94 6.12
C ASN A 323 -17.67 3.23 6.81
N ILE A 324 -18.75 2.83 6.15
CA ILE A 324 -20.08 2.85 6.75
C ILE A 324 -20.84 1.56 6.43
N THR A 325 -21.81 1.23 7.28
CA THR A 325 -22.82 0.20 7.00
C THR A 325 -24.17 0.88 6.79
N HIS A 326 -24.86 0.58 5.70
CA HIS A 326 -26.14 1.17 5.34
C HIS A 326 -27.22 0.09 5.26
N TYR A 327 -28.33 0.32 5.95
CA TYR A 327 -29.35 -0.69 6.17
C TYR A 327 -30.34 -0.82 4.98
N GLU A 328 -30.41 0.19 4.11
CA GLU A 328 -31.31 0.29 2.95
C GLU A 328 -32.76 -0.08 3.32
N PHE A 329 -33.35 0.63 4.27
CA PHE A 329 -34.79 0.47 4.54
C PHE A 329 -35.60 1.36 3.61
N ALA A 330 -36.44 0.75 2.77
CA ALA A 330 -37.29 1.49 1.84
C ALA A 330 -38.23 2.42 2.63
N SER A 331 -38.01 3.73 2.55
CA SER A 331 -38.94 4.74 3.05
C SER A 331 -40.20 4.76 2.16
N SER A 332 -41.25 4.06 2.62
CA SER A 332 -42.69 4.27 2.34
C SER A 332 -43.16 4.58 0.90
N GLY A 333 -42.55 4.00 -0.14
CA GLY A 333 -43.03 4.14 -1.53
C GLY A 333 -43.15 2.84 -2.33
N GLY A 334 -42.66 1.72 -1.79
CA GLY A 334 -42.52 0.46 -2.53
C GLY A 334 -41.46 0.54 -3.65
N MET A 335 -40.92 -0.60 -4.07
CA MET A 335 -39.90 -0.65 -5.14
C MET A 335 -40.41 -0.06 -6.47
N GLU A 336 -41.71 -0.20 -6.79
CA GLU A 336 -42.28 0.32 -8.05
C GLU A 336 -42.36 1.86 -8.10
N GLY A 337 -42.64 2.52 -6.97
CA GLY A 337 -42.70 3.99 -6.89
C GLY A 337 -41.32 4.62 -7.04
N ALA A 338 -40.31 4.03 -6.37
CA ALA A 338 -38.92 4.44 -6.47
C ALA A 338 -38.40 4.29 -7.91
N SER A 339 -38.65 3.16 -8.57
CA SER A 339 -38.20 2.94 -9.96
C SER A 339 -38.82 3.93 -10.95
N LYS A 340 -40.12 4.26 -10.82
CA LYS A 340 -40.77 5.27 -11.68
C LYS A 340 -40.17 6.66 -11.48
N LEU A 341 -39.89 7.03 -10.22
CA LEU A 341 -39.29 8.32 -9.90
C LEU A 341 -37.85 8.42 -10.44
N GLN A 342 -37.05 7.37 -10.28
CA GLN A 342 -35.69 7.30 -10.84
C GLN A 342 -35.67 7.45 -12.35
N LEU A 343 -36.57 6.77 -13.09
CA LEU A 343 -36.67 6.92 -14.55
C LEU A 343 -37.05 8.34 -14.97
N LYS A 344 -37.98 8.98 -14.25
CA LYS A 344 -38.34 10.38 -14.50
C LYS A 344 -37.14 11.31 -14.27
N HIS A 345 -36.43 11.13 -13.17
CA HIS A 345 -35.30 11.98 -12.81
C HIS A 345 -34.05 11.73 -13.67
N GLN A 346 -33.87 10.50 -14.15
CA GLN A 346 -32.88 10.18 -15.18
C GLN A 346 -33.09 11.05 -16.42
N GLN A 347 -34.33 11.19 -16.90
CA GLN A 347 -34.63 12.05 -18.05
C GLN A 347 -34.29 13.52 -17.78
N ILE A 348 -34.61 14.02 -16.58
CA ILE A 348 -34.24 15.39 -16.17
C ILE A 348 -32.71 15.57 -16.19
N LEU A 349 -31.95 14.60 -15.67
CA LEU A 349 -30.50 14.62 -15.70
C LEU A 349 -29.98 14.68 -17.15
N CYS A 350 -30.55 13.85 -18.04
CA CYS A 350 -30.21 13.81 -19.45
C CYS A 350 -30.45 15.15 -20.15
N ASP A 351 -31.62 15.75 -19.93
CA ASP A 351 -32.00 17.03 -20.51
C ASP A 351 -31.09 18.17 -20.01
N LYS A 352 -30.67 18.10 -18.74
CA LYS A 352 -29.86 19.13 -18.08
C LYS A 352 -28.36 19.02 -18.38
N HIS A 353 -27.84 17.81 -18.60
CA HIS A 353 -26.40 17.54 -18.74
C HIS A 353 -25.98 16.83 -20.04
N PRO A 354 -26.51 17.18 -21.23
CA PRO A 354 -26.24 16.43 -22.45
C PRO A 354 -24.74 16.38 -22.82
N GLU A 355 -24.02 17.50 -22.68
CA GLU A 355 -22.57 17.57 -22.98
C GLU A 355 -21.71 16.76 -21.99
N TYR A 356 -22.15 16.64 -20.74
CA TYR A 356 -21.42 15.82 -19.76
C TYR A 356 -21.60 14.34 -20.10
N LEU A 357 -22.84 13.93 -20.37
CA LEU A 357 -23.20 12.54 -20.68
C LEU A 357 -22.66 12.07 -22.02
N SER A 358 -22.52 12.97 -23.02
CA SER A 358 -21.91 12.62 -24.31
C SER A 358 -20.45 12.19 -24.20
N ASN A 359 -19.78 12.51 -23.08
CA ASN A 359 -18.41 12.08 -22.79
C ASN A 359 -18.34 10.79 -21.94
N LYS A 360 -19.48 10.21 -21.55
CA LYS A 360 -19.54 8.98 -20.74
C LYS A 360 -19.59 7.73 -21.61
N LEU A 361 -19.25 6.60 -20.99
CA LEU A 361 -19.29 5.29 -21.64
C LEU A 361 -20.73 4.74 -21.68
N ALA A 362 -20.95 3.79 -22.58
CA ALA A 362 -22.24 3.12 -22.71
C ALA A 362 -22.45 2.09 -21.60
N ASN A 363 -23.70 1.95 -21.15
CA ASN A 363 -24.12 0.95 -20.18
C ASN A 363 -24.33 -0.43 -20.83
N ASP A 364 -23.23 -1.08 -21.26
CA ASP A 364 -23.26 -2.39 -21.93
C ASP A 364 -22.72 -3.54 -21.05
N GLY A 365 -22.40 -3.25 -19.78
CA GLY A 365 -21.85 -4.20 -18.81
C GLY A 365 -20.34 -4.46 -18.94
N THR A 366 -19.71 -4.10 -20.05
CA THR A 366 -18.27 -4.34 -20.27
C THR A 366 -17.40 -3.15 -19.83
N ASN A 367 -17.99 -1.94 -19.83
CA ASN A 367 -17.28 -0.70 -19.56
C ASN A 367 -17.07 -0.39 -18.06
N SER A 368 -17.60 -1.19 -17.14
CA SER A 368 -17.60 -0.89 -15.70
C SER A 368 -16.21 -0.67 -15.12
N ILE A 369 -15.22 -1.45 -15.58
CA ILE A 369 -13.84 -1.29 -15.14
C ILE A 369 -13.32 0.09 -15.56
N THR A 370 -13.47 0.50 -16.81
CA THR A 370 -13.00 1.82 -17.28
C THR A 370 -13.80 2.97 -16.68
N ALA A 371 -15.12 2.84 -16.58
CA ALA A 371 -16.01 3.89 -16.10
C ALA A 371 -15.88 4.18 -14.59
N ARG A 372 -15.29 3.27 -13.79
CA ARG A 372 -15.15 3.44 -12.33
C ARG A 372 -14.19 4.56 -11.92
N ILE A 373 -13.36 5.04 -12.86
CA ILE A 373 -12.39 6.13 -12.64
C ILE A 373 -12.79 7.30 -13.53
N ASN A 374 -13.16 8.43 -12.93
CA ASN A 374 -13.64 9.61 -13.65
C ASN A 374 -12.49 10.57 -14.01
N ASN A 375 -11.53 10.07 -14.77
CA ASN A 375 -10.47 10.88 -15.38
C ASN A 375 -10.11 10.31 -16.77
N LYS A 376 -9.21 11.00 -17.48
CA LYS A 376 -8.72 10.58 -18.81
C LYS A 376 -7.23 10.22 -18.78
N HIS A 377 -6.71 9.87 -17.61
CA HIS A 377 -5.31 9.50 -17.47
C HIS A 377 -5.05 8.11 -18.07
N PRO A 378 -3.91 7.89 -18.75
CA PRO A 378 -3.53 6.55 -19.19
C PRO A 378 -3.37 5.60 -18.01
N ASN A 379 -3.75 4.33 -18.19
CA ASN A 379 -3.57 3.31 -17.16
C ASN A 379 -2.21 2.60 -17.34
N ILE A 380 -1.50 2.39 -16.24
CA ILE A 380 -0.26 1.62 -16.18
C ILE A 380 -0.43 0.41 -15.25
N LEU A 381 0.00 -0.76 -15.71
CA LEU A 381 0.17 -1.95 -14.87
C LEU A 381 1.66 -2.09 -14.50
N VAL A 382 1.99 -2.09 -13.22
CA VAL A 382 3.34 -2.36 -12.73
C VAL A 382 3.38 -3.75 -12.09
N ILE A 383 4.28 -4.61 -12.56
CA ILE A 383 4.42 -6.00 -12.11
C ILE A 383 5.76 -6.16 -11.39
N ASP A 384 5.74 -6.59 -10.13
CA ASP A 384 6.94 -6.88 -9.31
C ASP A 384 6.68 -8.10 -8.42
N ASP A 385 7.63 -8.50 -7.58
CA ASP A 385 7.56 -9.72 -6.77
C ASP A 385 6.46 -9.69 -5.72
N CYS A 386 6.41 -8.60 -4.95
CA CYS A 386 5.52 -8.39 -3.81
C CYS A 386 5.33 -6.88 -3.60
N VAL A 387 4.45 -6.50 -2.66
CA VAL A 387 4.36 -5.11 -2.20
C VAL A 387 5.74 -4.65 -1.72
N PRO A 388 6.32 -3.57 -2.28
CA PRO A 388 7.74 -3.27 -2.13
C PRO A 388 8.04 -2.53 -0.83
N HIS A 389 7.74 -3.13 0.33
CA HIS A 389 8.09 -2.54 1.62
C HIS A 389 9.59 -2.17 1.68
N PRO A 390 9.97 -0.91 1.93
CA PRO A 390 11.37 -0.49 1.94
C PRO A 390 12.25 -1.30 2.91
N SER A 391 11.69 -1.78 4.01
CA SER A 391 12.37 -2.62 5.00
C SER A 391 12.88 -3.96 4.44
N LEU A 392 12.39 -4.42 3.29
CA LEU A 392 12.84 -5.65 2.63
C LEU A 392 14.21 -5.50 1.93
N GLY A 393 14.65 -4.28 1.64
CA GLY A 393 15.92 -4.02 0.93
C GLY A 393 15.90 -4.49 -0.53
N SER A 394 17.05 -4.90 -1.09
CA SER A 394 17.15 -5.61 -2.40
C SER A 394 16.37 -4.97 -3.57
N GLY A 395 16.43 -3.64 -3.67
CA GLY A 395 15.73 -2.88 -4.71
C GLY A 395 14.28 -2.47 -4.39
N TYR A 396 13.65 -3.03 -3.36
CA TYR A 396 12.28 -2.67 -2.96
C TYR A 396 12.12 -1.20 -2.53
N PRO A 397 13.07 -0.55 -1.82
CA PRO A 397 12.98 0.90 -1.59
C PRO A 397 12.86 1.71 -2.89
N ARG A 398 13.59 1.32 -3.94
CA ARG A 398 13.49 1.95 -5.27
C ARG A 398 12.15 1.65 -5.92
N SER A 399 11.68 0.40 -5.86
CA SER A 399 10.38 -0.01 -6.43
C SER A 399 9.20 0.75 -5.79
N ALA A 400 9.17 0.87 -4.45
CA ALA A 400 8.19 1.71 -3.75
C ALA A 400 8.27 3.17 -4.19
N HIS A 401 9.49 3.71 -4.30
CA HIS A 401 9.68 5.08 -4.74
C HIS A 401 9.20 5.28 -6.19
N ILE A 402 9.43 4.34 -7.11
CA ILE A 402 8.86 4.36 -8.46
C ILE A 402 7.34 4.41 -8.40
N LEU A 403 6.70 3.48 -7.68
CA LEU A 403 5.24 3.38 -7.60
C LEU A 403 4.59 4.67 -7.07
N ASN A 404 5.13 5.22 -5.98
CA ASN A 404 4.61 6.46 -5.39
C ASN A 404 4.85 7.65 -6.32
N SER A 405 6.01 7.71 -6.97
CA SER A 405 6.34 8.76 -7.95
C SER A 405 5.46 8.70 -9.21
N LEU A 406 5.01 7.51 -9.61
CA LEU A 406 4.07 7.38 -10.74
C LEU A 406 2.71 8.03 -10.43
N CYS A 407 2.30 8.11 -9.15
CA CYS A 407 1.05 8.75 -8.74
C CYS A 407 1.10 10.28 -8.81
N GLU A 408 2.30 10.86 -8.81
CA GLU A 408 2.51 12.29 -9.05
C GLU A 408 2.38 12.64 -10.55
N LEU A 409 2.27 11.62 -11.41
CA LEU A 409 2.02 11.79 -12.83
C LEU A 409 0.52 11.67 -13.13
N ASN A 410 0.11 12.17 -14.29
CA ASN A 410 -1.25 11.99 -14.80
C ASN A 410 -1.45 10.54 -15.31
N LEU A 411 -1.32 9.55 -14.43
CA LEU A 411 -1.44 8.11 -14.70
C LEU A 411 -2.35 7.46 -13.65
N ASN A 412 -3.12 6.47 -14.07
CA ASN A 412 -3.81 5.57 -13.14
C ASN A 412 -2.93 4.33 -12.94
N VAL A 413 -2.49 4.09 -11.70
CA VAL A 413 -1.50 3.04 -11.40
C VAL A 413 -2.18 1.81 -10.81
N SER A 414 -2.03 0.67 -11.49
CA SER A 414 -2.32 -0.66 -10.94
C SER A 414 -1.01 -1.38 -10.64
N PHE A 415 -0.86 -1.90 -9.43
CA PHE A 415 0.30 -2.69 -9.01
C PHE A 415 -0.08 -4.17 -8.87
N TYR A 416 0.75 -5.06 -9.41
CA TYR A 416 0.52 -6.50 -9.45
C TYR A 416 1.68 -7.27 -8.82
N PRO A 417 1.54 -7.73 -7.56
CA PRO A 417 2.52 -8.60 -6.95
C PRO A 417 2.41 -10.02 -7.52
N LEU A 418 3.43 -10.44 -8.28
CA LEU A 418 3.41 -11.66 -9.08
C LEU A 418 3.82 -12.91 -8.30
N GLN A 419 4.82 -12.78 -7.41
CA GLN A 419 5.45 -13.92 -6.73
C GLN A 419 4.84 -14.17 -5.35
N PHE A 420 4.69 -13.11 -4.57
CA PHE A 420 4.15 -13.13 -3.21
C PHE A 420 2.96 -12.16 -3.17
N PRO A 421 1.78 -12.63 -3.62
CA PRO A 421 0.62 -11.76 -3.87
C PRO A 421 -0.18 -11.42 -2.61
N VAL A 422 0.21 -11.91 -1.44
CA VAL A 422 -0.54 -11.77 -0.19
C VAL A 422 0.13 -10.70 0.67
N ASP A 423 -0.65 -9.76 1.19
CA ASP A 423 -0.20 -8.73 2.11
C ASP A 423 -1.33 -8.22 3.01
N ASP A 424 -1.00 -7.43 4.03
CA ASP A 424 -1.96 -6.74 4.88
C ASP A 424 -2.25 -5.33 4.35
N TRP A 425 -3.53 -4.95 4.27
CA TRP A 425 -3.93 -3.63 3.76
C TRP A 425 -3.40 -2.47 4.61
N GLY A 426 -3.24 -2.65 5.93
CA GLY A 426 -2.60 -1.66 6.79
C GLY A 426 -1.16 -1.40 6.39
N ALA A 427 -0.39 -2.47 6.17
CA ALA A 427 0.99 -2.39 5.69
C ALA A 427 1.09 -1.84 4.24
N VAL A 428 0.14 -2.20 3.37
CA VAL A 428 0.06 -1.65 2.00
C VAL A 428 -0.12 -0.14 2.06
N TYR A 429 -1.11 0.36 2.80
CA TYR A 429 -1.38 1.79 2.91
C TYR A 429 -0.27 2.58 3.63
N SER A 430 0.56 1.93 4.45
CA SER A 430 1.74 2.58 5.03
C SER A 430 2.92 2.68 4.06
N THR A 431 2.85 1.98 2.93
CA THR A 431 3.98 1.81 1.99
C THR A 431 3.75 2.49 0.66
N LEU A 432 2.53 2.36 0.14
CA LEU A 432 2.12 2.81 -1.17
C LEU A 432 1.06 3.90 -1.05
N ASP A 433 1.08 4.82 -2.01
CA ASP A 433 0.04 5.85 -2.13
C ASP A 433 -1.35 5.18 -2.23
N SER A 434 -2.31 5.74 -1.49
CA SER A 434 -3.69 5.26 -1.44
C SER A 434 -4.40 5.21 -2.79
N THR A 435 -3.92 5.92 -3.81
CA THR A 435 -4.49 5.90 -5.17
C THR A 435 -4.04 4.70 -6.02
N ILE A 436 -3.08 3.90 -5.56
CA ILE A 436 -2.59 2.73 -6.28
C ILE A 436 -3.55 1.55 -6.10
N GLU A 437 -4.03 0.98 -7.20
CA GLU A 437 -4.80 -0.27 -7.17
C GLU A 437 -3.86 -1.46 -7.00
N VAL A 438 -3.80 -2.05 -5.80
CA VAL A 438 -2.92 -3.18 -5.50
C VAL A 438 -3.67 -4.51 -5.65
N LEU A 439 -3.35 -5.27 -6.69
CA LEU A 439 -4.04 -6.49 -7.13
C LEU A 439 -3.57 -7.74 -6.36
N LEU A 440 -3.80 -7.76 -5.04
CA LEU A 440 -3.46 -8.86 -4.14
C LEU A 440 -4.19 -10.18 -4.50
N ASP A 441 -3.70 -11.28 -3.93
CA ASP A 441 -4.28 -12.63 -3.90
C ASP A 441 -4.44 -13.32 -5.27
N ARG A 442 -3.76 -12.82 -6.31
CA ARG A 442 -3.82 -13.38 -7.68
C ARG A 442 -2.56 -14.13 -8.08
N GLY A 443 -1.39 -13.54 -7.83
CA GLY A 443 -0.08 -14.10 -8.17
C GLY A 443 0.03 -14.60 -9.61
N ARG A 444 0.95 -15.51 -9.90
CA ARG A 444 1.17 -16.01 -11.27
C ARG A 444 -0.09 -16.54 -11.97
N ALA A 445 -0.96 -17.24 -11.25
CA ALA A 445 -2.14 -17.88 -11.82
C ALA A 445 -3.21 -16.87 -12.29
N GLY A 446 -3.28 -15.69 -11.66
CA GLY A 446 -4.25 -14.67 -12.00
C GLY A 446 -3.80 -13.67 -13.07
N LEU A 447 -2.55 -13.73 -13.56
CA LEU A 447 -2.03 -12.72 -14.48
C LEU A 447 -2.67 -12.82 -15.86
N ILE A 448 -2.79 -14.03 -16.43
CA ILE A 448 -3.45 -14.25 -17.72
C ILE A 448 -4.93 -13.81 -17.67
N PRO A 449 -5.76 -14.31 -16.71
CA PRO A 449 -7.15 -13.87 -16.60
C PRO A 449 -7.32 -12.36 -16.42
N LEU A 450 -6.38 -11.71 -15.72
CA LEU A 450 -6.39 -10.25 -15.56
C LEU A 450 -6.19 -9.55 -16.91
N LEU A 451 -5.15 -9.93 -17.65
CA LEU A 451 -4.82 -9.31 -18.94
C LEU A 451 -5.94 -9.53 -19.97
N GLU A 452 -6.54 -10.72 -19.98
CA GLU A 452 -7.72 -11.01 -20.82
C GLU A 452 -8.92 -10.13 -20.45
N LYS A 453 -9.27 -10.07 -19.15
CA LYS A 453 -10.40 -9.27 -18.65
C LYS A 453 -10.18 -7.77 -18.85
N ARG A 454 -8.93 -7.31 -18.84
CA ARG A 454 -8.54 -5.91 -18.98
C ARG A 454 -7.83 -5.65 -20.31
N LYS A 455 -8.21 -6.38 -21.37
CA LYS A 455 -7.69 -6.13 -22.71
C LYS A 455 -7.95 -4.68 -23.12
N ASN A 456 -6.94 -4.00 -23.70
CA ASN A 456 -6.96 -2.59 -24.08
C ASN A 456 -7.14 -1.58 -22.92
N PHE A 457 -7.16 -2.02 -21.65
CA PHE A 457 -7.30 -1.13 -20.50
C PHE A 457 -6.00 -0.39 -20.20
N TYR A 458 -4.87 -1.10 -20.23
CA TYR A 458 -3.55 -0.54 -19.95
C TYR A 458 -2.90 0.02 -21.22
N GLN A 459 -2.41 1.26 -21.15
CA GLN A 459 -1.59 1.84 -22.21
C GLN A 459 -0.11 1.55 -21.96
N TYR A 460 0.26 1.30 -20.71
CA TYR A 460 1.63 0.97 -20.31
C TYR A 460 1.63 -0.27 -19.42
N ILE A 461 2.62 -1.15 -19.61
CA ILE A 461 2.90 -2.26 -18.70
C ILE A 461 4.38 -2.17 -18.32
N MET A 462 4.68 -1.95 -17.06
CA MET A 462 6.03 -1.99 -16.52
C MET A 462 6.24 -3.33 -15.81
N VAL A 463 7.25 -4.09 -16.24
CA VAL A 463 7.61 -5.36 -15.61
C VAL A 463 8.97 -5.19 -14.96
N SER A 464 9.05 -5.47 -13.66
CA SER A 464 10.27 -5.31 -12.88
C SER A 464 10.90 -6.66 -12.58
N ARG A 465 12.23 -6.73 -12.70
CA ARG A 465 13.11 -7.88 -12.44
C ARG A 465 13.08 -8.95 -13.53
N LEU A 466 14.25 -9.59 -13.71
CA LEU A 466 14.49 -10.59 -14.75
C LEU A 466 13.48 -11.73 -14.76
N HIS A 467 13.28 -12.41 -13.64
CA HIS A 467 12.43 -13.61 -13.58
C HIS A 467 10.94 -13.29 -13.79
N ASN A 468 10.49 -12.08 -13.49
CA ASN A 468 9.12 -11.64 -13.80
C ASN A 468 8.98 -11.34 -15.29
N MET A 469 9.99 -10.71 -15.90
CA MET A 469 10.03 -10.48 -17.34
C MET A 469 10.08 -11.80 -18.14
N GLU A 470 10.80 -12.80 -17.65
CA GLU A 470 10.78 -14.15 -18.24
C GLU A 470 9.37 -14.76 -18.23
N ILE A 471 8.67 -14.69 -17.10
CA ILE A 471 7.28 -15.18 -16.98
C ILE A 471 6.35 -14.41 -17.91
N PHE A 472 6.47 -13.08 -17.91
CA PHE A 472 5.66 -12.20 -18.74
C PHE A 472 5.86 -12.48 -20.23
N ASN A 473 7.12 -12.60 -20.68
CA ASN A 473 7.42 -12.93 -22.06
C ASN A 473 6.84 -14.30 -22.46
N ASN A 474 6.95 -15.32 -21.59
CA ASN A 474 6.36 -16.63 -21.89
C ASN A 474 4.84 -16.58 -22.08
N ILE A 475 4.15 -15.66 -21.39
CA ILE A 475 2.70 -15.43 -21.56
C ILE A 475 2.43 -14.73 -22.89
N VAL A 476 3.14 -13.64 -23.16
CA VAL A 476 2.98 -12.83 -24.38
C VAL A 476 3.34 -13.61 -25.63
N ASP A 477 4.37 -14.45 -25.59
CA ASP A 477 4.80 -15.27 -26.72
C ASP A 477 3.72 -16.31 -27.10
N GLN A 478 2.84 -16.69 -26.16
CA GLN A 478 1.69 -17.57 -26.40
C GLN A 478 0.48 -16.83 -26.95
N ASP A 479 0.23 -15.61 -26.49
CA ASP A 479 -0.84 -14.74 -26.99
C ASP A 479 -0.38 -13.27 -27.09
N PRO A 480 0.20 -12.85 -28.23
CA PRO A 480 0.64 -11.48 -28.43
C PRO A 480 -0.51 -10.46 -28.42
N ALA A 481 -1.76 -10.90 -28.62
CA ALA A 481 -2.92 -10.02 -28.61
C ALA A 481 -3.22 -9.45 -27.21
N LEU A 482 -2.64 -10.04 -26.15
CA LEU A 482 -2.69 -9.49 -24.79
C LEU A 482 -1.98 -8.13 -24.67
N LEU A 483 -1.03 -7.83 -25.56
CA LEU A 483 -0.31 -6.54 -25.58
C LEU A 483 -0.86 -5.54 -26.58
N GLU A 484 -1.95 -5.84 -27.27
CA GLU A 484 -2.54 -4.95 -28.26
C GLU A 484 -2.85 -3.58 -27.62
N GLY A 485 -2.24 -2.52 -28.17
CA GLY A 485 -2.37 -1.15 -27.64
C GLY A 485 -1.55 -0.83 -26.37
N SER A 486 -0.78 -1.77 -25.83
CA SER A 486 0.08 -1.59 -24.65
C SER A 486 1.54 -1.35 -25.04
N LYS A 487 2.20 -0.42 -24.34
CA LYS A 487 3.66 -0.23 -24.40
C LYS A 487 4.32 -0.91 -23.22
N VAL A 488 5.26 -1.82 -23.47
CA VAL A 488 5.95 -2.57 -22.41
C VAL A 488 7.24 -1.86 -22.02
N PHE A 489 7.40 -1.56 -20.74
CA PHE A 489 8.64 -1.08 -20.13
C PHE A 489 9.24 -2.18 -19.27
N TYR A 490 10.52 -2.45 -19.43
CA TYR A 490 11.22 -3.45 -18.62
C TYR A 490 12.16 -2.75 -17.63
N ASP A 491 11.83 -2.82 -16.34
CA ASP A 491 12.73 -2.42 -15.26
C ASP A 491 13.64 -3.59 -14.87
N ALA A 492 14.84 -3.60 -15.45
CA ALA A 492 15.77 -4.71 -15.29
C ALA A 492 16.23 -4.89 -13.83
N GLU A 493 16.24 -3.81 -13.04
CA GLU A 493 16.77 -3.72 -11.66
C GLU A 493 18.27 -4.03 -11.53
N ALA A 494 18.74 -5.14 -12.09
CA ALA A 494 20.14 -5.52 -12.18
C ALA A 494 20.35 -6.52 -13.32
N ILE A 495 21.56 -6.55 -13.88
CA ILE A 495 21.98 -7.64 -14.79
C ILE A 495 22.84 -8.63 -14.00
N PHE A 496 22.37 -9.88 -13.83
CA PHE A 496 22.95 -10.88 -12.96
C PHE A 496 24.11 -11.66 -13.59
N ALA A 497 24.10 -11.91 -14.90
CA ALA A 497 25.11 -12.69 -15.60
C ALA A 497 26.55 -12.17 -15.37
N PRO A 498 26.85 -10.85 -15.46
CA PRO A 498 28.18 -10.34 -15.13
C PRO A 498 28.63 -10.67 -13.70
N ARG A 499 27.72 -10.60 -12.72
CA ARG A 499 28.02 -10.95 -11.32
C ARG A 499 28.33 -12.43 -11.18
N ASP A 500 27.52 -13.27 -11.81
CA ASP A 500 27.66 -14.72 -11.70
C ASP A 500 28.96 -15.19 -12.39
N ILE A 501 29.33 -14.59 -13.52
CA ILE A 501 30.65 -14.79 -14.17
C ILE A 501 31.80 -14.41 -13.22
N MET A 502 31.75 -13.23 -12.60
CA MET A 502 32.78 -12.80 -11.64
C MET A 502 32.89 -13.76 -10.45
N LYS A 503 31.76 -14.30 -9.98
CA LYS A 503 31.74 -15.30 -8.90
C LYS A 503 32.40 -16.60 -9.34
N MET A 504 32.11 -17.09 -10.56
CA MET A 504 32.72 -18.31 -11.11
C MET A 504 34.24 -18.15 -11.24
N GLU A 505 34.71 -17.01 -11.77
CA GLU A 505 36.13 -16.68 -11.87
C GLU A 505 36.81 -16.61 -10.50
N LEU A 506 36.17 -15.97 -9.52
CA LEU A 506 36.68 -15.88 -8.15
C LEU A 506 36.84 -17.26 -7.50
N LEU A 507 35.93 -18.20 -7.79
CA LEU A 507 35.96 -19.57 -7.30
C LEU A 507 36.90 -20.48 -8.12
N GLY A 508 37.60 -19.94 -9.11
CA GLY A 508 38.52 -20.67 -9.98
C GLY A 508 37.84 -21.63 -10.97
N GLN A 509 36.54 -21.41 -11.26
CA GLN A 509 35.82 -22.20 -12.25
C GLN A 509 36.21 -21.76 -13.67
N ALA A 510 36.52 -22.72 -14.54
CA ALA A 510 36.83 -22.43 -15.93
C ALA A 510 35.55 -22.09 -16.69
N ILE A 511 35.49 -20.88 -17.25
CA ILE A 511 34.43 -20.42 -18.15
C ILE A 511 35.07 -19.70 -19.33
N THR A 512 34.71 -20.13 -20.54
CA THR A 512 35.23 -19.56 -21.79
C THR A 512 34.59 -18.21 -22.09
N GLU A 513 35.25 -17.37 -22.90
CA GLU A 513 34.66 -16.09 -23.32
C GLU A 513 33.35 -16.29 -24.09
N ASP A 514 33.23 -17.36 -24.89
CA ASP A 514 31.98 -17.69 -25.60
C ASP A 514 30.83 -17.99 -24.62
N GLU A 515 31.09 -18.75 -23.56
CA GLU A 515 30.09 -19.03 -22.51
C GLU A 515 29.68 -17.76 -21.75
N LYS A 516 30.63 -16.87 -21.43
CA LYS A 516 30.33 -15.56 -20.81
C LYS A 516 29.40 -14.73 -21.68
N GLN A 517 29.71 -14.60 -22.97
CA GLN A 517 28.88 -13.84 -23.91
C GLN A 517 27.48 -14.46 -24.05
N LYS A 518 27.37 -15.79 -24.08
CA LYS A 518 26.06 -16.48 -24.11
C LYS A 518 25.21 -16.22 -22.88
N LEU A 519 25.81 -16.24 -21.68
CA LEU A 519 25.07 -15.95 -20.43
C LEU A 519 24.52 -14.53 -20.43
N ILE A 520 25.35 -13.54 -20.82
CA ILE A 520 24.93 -12.14 -20.91
C ILE A 520 23.85 -11.99 -21.99
N ALA A 521 24.07 -12.51 -23.19
CA ALA A 521 23.12 -12.40 -24.29
C ALA A 521 21.74 -13.01 -23.95
N LYS A 522 21.73 -14.17 -23.27
CA LYS A 522 20.49 -14.82 -22.83
C LYS A 522 19.66 -13.96 -21.87
N GLU A 523 20.34 -13.25 -20.97
CA GLU A 523 19.68 -12.35 -20.03
C GLU A 523 19.17 -11.08 -20.71
N LEU A 524 19.97 -10.48 -21.59
CA LEU A 524 19.57 -9.28 -22.35
C LEU A 524 18.37 -9.56 -23.28
N ASP A 525 18.28 -10.77 -23.84
CA ASP A 525 17.15 -11.21 -24.69
C ASP A 525 15.79 -11.19 -23.97
N GLN A 526 15.76 -11.16 -22.63
CA GLN A 526 14.50 -10.96 -21.91
C GLN A 526 13.88 -9.57 -22.14
N ALA A 527 14.64 -8.62 -22.67
CA ALA A 527 14.12 -7.31 -23.06
C ALA A 527 13.43 -7.29 -24.45
N ARG A 528 13.36 -8.42 -25.17
CA ARG A 528 12.86 -8.48 -26.57
C ARG A 528 11.49 -7.85 -26.82
N ASN A 529 10.57 -7.91 -25.86
CA ASN A 529 9.23 -7.35 -25.96
C ASN A 529 9.11 -5.94 -25.36
N ALA A 530 10.19 -5.37 -24.83
CA ALA A 530 10.18 -4.06 -24.19
C ALA A 530 10.43 -2.92 -25.20
N GLU A 531 9.54 -1.92 -25.20
CA GLU A 531 9.74 -0.67 -25.94
C GLU A 531 10.83 0.19 -25.28
N LYS A 532 10.85 0.23 -23.95
CA LYS A 532 11.86 0.93 -23.14
C LYS A 532 12.43 -0.01 -22.09
N ILE A 533 13.73 0.10 -21.88
CA ILE A 533 14.43 -0.63 -20.81
C ILE A 533 14.92 0.39 -19.80
N ILE A 534 14.69 0.09 -18.53
CA ILE A 534 15.12 0.89 -17.40
C ILE A 534 16.24 0.11 -16.73
N SER A 535 17.44 0.67 -16.73
CA SER A 535 18.60 0.13 -16.03
C SER A 535 18.94 1.01 -14.83
N VAL A 536 19.52 0.43 -13.79
CA VAL A 536 19.88 1.20 -12.59
C VAL A 536 21.19 1.95 -12.79
N SER A 537 22.14 1.38 -13.55
CA SER A 537 23.44 2.01 -13.80
C SER A 537 23.69 2.29 -15.28
N LYS A 538 24.63 3.22 -15.55
CA LYS A 538 25.11 3.52 -16.90
C LYS A 538 25.83 2.32 -17.53
N MET A 539 26.58 1.56 -16.73
CA MET A 539 27.30 0.38 -17.20
C MET A 539 26.34 -0.71 -17.72
N GLU A 540 25.24 -0.96 -17.01
CA GLU A 540 24.20 -1.89 -17.47
C GLU A 540 23.44 -1.34 -18.68
N ALA A 541 23.15 -0.04 -18.70
CA ALA A 541 22.55 0.59 -19.88
C ALA A 541 23.40 0.40 -21.13
N ASP A 542 24.72 0.49 -20.97
CA ASP A 542 25.64 0.30 -22.08
C ASP A 542 25.63 -1.15 -22.56
N LEU A 543 25.50 -2.16 -21.69
CA LEU A 543 25.33 -3.55 -22.11
C LEU A 543 24.10 -3.74 -23.02
N TYR A 544 22.95 -3.20 -22.62
CA TYR A 544 21.74 -3.20 -23.45
C TYR A 544 21.96 -2.48 -24.79
N LYS A 545 22.60 -1.31 -24.77
CA LYS A 545 22.86 -0.52 -25.99
C LYS A 545 23.81 -1.23 -26.95
N HIS A 546 24.83 -1.93 -26.46
CA HIS A 546 25.70 -2.75 -27.30
C HIS A 546 24.97 -3.96 -27.90
N ALA A 547 23.95 -4.48 -27.20
CA ALA A 547 23.05 -5.51 -27.71
C ALA A 547 21.90 -4.96 -28.59
N SER A 548 22.05 -3.74 -29.14
CA SER A 548 21.07 -3.07 -30.02
C SER A 548 19.77 -2.59 -29.37
N TYR A 549 19.64 -2.70 -28.04
CA TYR A 549 18.54 -2.06 -27.32
C TYR A 549 18.87 -0.60 -27.04
N THR A 550 18.62 0.27 -28.03
CA THR A 550 19.03 1.69 -27.96
C THR A 550 18.14 2.53 -27.04
N ASN A 551 16.87 2.14 -26.85
CA ASN A 551 15.90 2.81 -25.99
C ASN A 551 16.04 2.41 -24.51
N THR A 552 17.26 2.52 -23.99
CA THR A 552 17.59 2.22 -22.59
C THR A 552 17.87 3.50 -21.80
N VAL A 553 17.12 3.66 -20.72
CA VAL A 553 17.14 4.80 -19.80
C VAL A 553 17.78 4.37 -18.48
N VAL A 554 18.62 5.23 -17.92
CA VAL A 554 19.22 5.01 -16.59
C VAL A 554 18.33 5.66 -15.55
N LEU A 555 17.64 4.85 -14.75
CA LEU A 555 16.89 5.29 -13.57
C LEU A 555 17.47 4.57 -12.35
N GLY A 556 18.39 5.25 -11.66
CA GLY A 556 19.02 4.77 -10.42
C GLY A 556 18.05 4.81 -9.24
N HIS A 557 18.46 5.40 -8.12
CA HIS A 557 17.59 5.62 -6.97
C HIS A 557 17.69 7.06 -6.48
N ALA A 558 16.64 7.53 -5.81
CA ALA A 558 16.63 8.80 -5.10
C ALA A 558 17.14 8.61 -3.67
N LEU A 559 17.91 9.59 -3.18
CA LEU A 559 18.42 9.62 -1.83
C LEU A 559 18.75 11.05 -1.41
N GLN A 560 18.22 11.48 -0.26
CA GLN A 560 18.51 12.79 0.30
C GLN A 560 19.82 12.78 1.08
N ALA A 561 20.65 13.81 0.89
CA ALA A 561 21.86 14.02 1.67
C ALA A 561 21.50 14.59 3.05
N GLU A 562 21.63 13.77 4.09
CA GLU A 562 21.31 14.09 5.48
C GLU A 562 22.50 13.72 6.37
N PRO A 563 23.60 14.49 6.30
CA PRO A 563 24.79 14.17 7.07
C PRO A 563 24.53 14.33 8.56
N GLY A 564 25.01 13.37 9.35
CA GLY A 564 25.00 13.49 10.80
C GLY A 564 25.89 14.64 11.31
N ASN A 565 25.65 15.06 12.55
CA ASN A 565 26.28 16.23 13.16
C ASN A 565 27.70 16.00 13.69
N LYS A 566 28.14 14.75 13.89
CA LYS A 566 29.47 14.44 14.46
C LYS A 566 30.59 14.67 13.45
N GLY A 567 31.67 15.29 13.92
CA GLY A 567 32.92 15.49 13.19
C GLY A 567 33.84 14.26 13.17
N PHE A 568 35.06 14.44 12.64
CA PHE A 568 36.04 13.35 12.51
C PHE A 568 36.49 12.76 13.86
N ASP A 569 36.79 13.61 14.84
CA ASP A 569 37.30 13.19 16.15
C ASP A 569 36.24 12.51 17.02
N GLU A 570 34.96 12.85 16.81
CA GLU A 570 33.82 12.30 17.55
C GLU A 570 33.33 10.94 17.02
N ARG A 571 33.88 10.50 15.87
CA ARG A 571 33.54 9.24 15.20
C ARG A 571 34.64 8.23 15.40
N SER A 572 34.32 6.95 15.57
CA SER A 572 35.32 5.88 15.71
C SER A 572 34.84 4.57 15.08
N GLY A 573 35.75 3.63 14.87
CA GLY A 573 35.42 2.30 14.35
C GLY A 573 35.05 2.27 12.86
N VAL A 574 34.88 1.05 12.38
CA VAL A 574 34.59 0.68 11.00
C VAL A 574 33.17 0.11 10.91
N LEU A 575 32.43 0.47 9.87
CA LEU A 575 31.06 -0.01 9.65
C LEU A 575 30.98 -0.90 8.40
N PHE A 576 30.30 -2.02 8.54
CA PHE A 576 29.81 -2.85 7.44
C PHE A 576 28.28 -2.94 7.52
N VAL A 577 27.60 -2.68 6.41
CA VAL A 577 26.13 -2.78 6.30
C VAL A 577 25.75 -3.73 5.16
N GLY A 578 24.87 -4.68 5.43
CA GLY A 578 24.27 -5.52 4.40
C GLY A 578 23.49 -6.72 4.95
N ALA A 579 22.58 -7.26 4.14
CA ALA A 579 21.95 -8.55 4.45
C ALA A 579 22.97 -9.68 4.28
N LEU A 580 23.18 -10.47 5.34
CA LEU A 580 24.16 -11.55 5.44
C LEU A 580 23.45 -12.89 5.75
N ARG A 581 22.51 -13.26 4.88
CA ARG A 581 21.64 -14.44 5.03
C ARG A 581 22.20 -15.69 4.36
N ASP A 582 22.55 -15.55 3.07
CA ASP A 582 22.87 -16.68 2.22
C ASP A 582 24.36 -16.92 2.14
N GLU A 583 24.77 -18.17 2.34
CA GLU A 583 26.16 -18.61 2.14
C GLU A 583 26.62 -18.33 0.70
N GLY A 584 27.83 -17.78 0.57
CA GLY A 584 28.37 -17.40 -0.74
C GLY A 584 27.61 -16.26 -1.43
N SER A 585 26.78 -15.50 -0.71
CA SER A 585 26.28 -14.19 -1.17
C SER A 585 27.42 -13.16 -1.21
N PRO A 586 27.30 -12.10 -2.04
CA PRO A 586 28.30 -11.05 -2.11
C PRO A 586 28.66 -10.45 -0.74
N ASN A 587 27.68 -10.21 0.13
CA ASN A 587 27.92 -9.58 1.43
C ASN A 587 28.63 -10.51 2.41
N VAL A 588 28.22 -11.78 2.52
CA VAL A 588 28.86 -12.77 3.41
C VAL A 588 30.30 -12.99 2.96
N ASP A 589 30.49 -13.18 1.66
CA ASP A 589 31.80 -13.33 1.03
C ASP A 589 32.72 -12.11 1.28
N SER A 590 32.17 -10.89 1.18
CA SER A 590 32.89 -9.64 1.44
C SER A 590 33.36 -9.54 2.88
N LEU A 591 32.45 -9.81 3.83
CA LEU A 591 32.73 -9.67 5.26
C LEU A 591 33.76 -10.70 5.72
N LEU A 592 33.59 -11.97 5.35
CA LEU A 592 34.54 -13.03 5.69
C LEU A 592 35.93 -12.73 5.12
N TRP A 593 36.01 -12.32 3.84
CA TRP A 593 37.29 -11.97 3.23
C TRP A 593 37.97 -10.81 3.95
N PHE A 594 37.21 -9.77 4.32
CA PHE A 594 37.74 -8.64 5.06
C PHE A 594 38.26 -9.04 6.43
N VAL A 595 37.47 -9.78 7.21
CA VAL A 595 37.84 -10.21 8.56
C VAL A 595 39.08 -11.11 8.55
N ILE A 596 39.18 -12.01 7.56
CA ILE A 596 40.29 -12.97 7.47
C ILE A 596 41.57 -12.33 6.92
N ASN A 597 41.46 -11.48 5.89
CA ASN A 597 42.63 -11.06 5.10
C ASN A 597 43.02 -9.59 5.31
N VAL A 598 42.08 -8.72 5.68
CA VAL A 598 42.29 -7.26 5.72
C VAL A 598 42.38 -6.74 7.14
N LEU A 599 41.43 -7.11 8.00
CA LEU A 599 41.37 -6.67 9.40
C LEU A 599 42.68 -6.92 10.17
N PRO A 600 43.38 -8.08 10.02
CA PRO A 600 44.66 -8.32 10.69
C PRO A 600 45.77 -7.32 10.32
N ILE A 601 45.74 -6.81 9.08
CA ILE A 601 46.70 -5.81 8.62
C ILE A 601 46.37 -4.44 9.23
N ILE A 602 45.08 -4.12 9.36
CA ILE A 602 44.63 -2.87 9.99
C ILE A 602 44.96 -2.88 11.49
N GLU A 603 44.79 -4.01 12.18
CA GLU A 603 45.09 -4.17 13.62
C GLU A 603 46.56 -3.87 13.96
N GLN A 604 47.50 -4.18 13.04
CA GLN A 604 48.91 -3.85 13.23
C GLN A 604 49.17 -2.35 13.27
N GLU A 605 48.33 -1.56 12.57
CA GLU A 605 48.43 -0.11 12.51
C GLU A 605 47.51 0.58 13.53
N ILE A 606 46.33 0.03 13.80
CA ILE A 606 45.33 0.61 14.69
C ILE A 606 44.88 -0.49 15.68
N PRO A 607 45.60 -0.68 16.79
CA PRO A 607 45.36 -1.80 17.70
C PRO A 607 43.95 -1.87 18.29
N ASP A 608 43.34 -0.71 18.58
CA ASP A 608 42.00 -0.60 19.19
C ASP A 608 40.88 -0.47 18.14
N ILE A 609 41.11 -0.92 16.90
CA ILE A 609 40.10 -0.82 15.83
C ILE A 609 38.95 -1.79 16.07
N GLU A 610 37.72 -1.26 16.05
CA GLU A 610 36.50 -2.05 16.14
C GLU A 610 35.75 -2.06 14.81
N LEU A 611 35.24 -3.23 14.42
CA LEU A 611 34.36 -3.43 13.28
C LEU A 611 32.93 -3.67 13.76
N TYR A 612 31.99 -2.89 13.26
CA TYR A 612 30.57 -3.01 13.53
C TYR A 612 29.85 -3.53 12.29
N VAL A 613 29.09 -4.61 12.46
CA VAL A 613 28.35 -5.28 11.39
C VAL A 613 26.86 -5.14 11.64
N VAL A 614 26.16 -4.48 10.72
CA VAL A 614 24.71 -4.23 10.78
C VAL A 614 24.00 -4.91 9.63
N GLY A 615 22.90 -5.58 9.96
CA GLY A 615 22.05 -6.29 9.01
C GLY A 615 21.65 -7.67 9.52
N ASP A 616 20.97 -8.42 8.66
CA ASP A 616 20.58 -9.79 8.98
C ASP A 616 21.79 -10.72 8.98
N CYS A 617 22.29 -11.08 10.16
CA CYS A 617 23.50 -11.87 10.37
C CYS A 617 23.21 -13.37 10.59
N SER A 618 22.31 -13.94 9.78
CA SER A 618 21.84 -15.32 9.94
C SER A 618 22.72 -16.39 9.25
N ALA A 619 23.64 -16.01 8.37
CA ALA A 619 24.50 -16.97 7.69
C ALA A 619 25.37 -17.76 8.68
N PRO A 620 25.36 -19.12 8.63
CA PRO A 620 26.12 -19.96 9.56
C PRO A 620 27.61 -19.64 9.67
N SER A 621 28.27 -19.30 8.56
CA SER A 621 29.70 -19.01 8.50
C SER A 621 30.10 -17.79 9.33
N LEU A 622 29.17 -16.86 9.61
CA LEU A 622 29.45 -15.70 10.46
C LEU A 622 29.70 -16.08 11.91
N LYS A 623 29.11 -17.19 12.38
CA LYS A 623 29.30 -17.71 13.74
C LYS A 623 30.73 -18.19 14.00
N THR A 624 31.50 -18.41 12.93
CA THR A 624 32.92 -18.82 13.02
C THR A 624 33.85 -17.63 13.31
N ILE A 625 33.35 -16.40 13.26
CA ILE A 625 34.13 -15.20 13.58
C ILE A 625 34.25 -15.05 15.10
N GLU A 626 35.30 -15.63 15.67
CA GLU A 626 35.66 -15.52 17.09
C GLU A 626 36.68 -14.38 17.31
N ARG A 627 36.23 -13.13 17.13
CA ARG A 627 37.06 -11.93 17.34
C ARG A 627 36.39 -10.92 18.25
N GLY A 628 37.06 -10.50 19.32
CA GLY A 628 36.53 -9.57 20.32
C GLY A 628 36.31 -8.14 19.82
N ASN A 629 36.95 -7.76 18.71
CA ASN A 629 36.82 -6.43 18.07
C ASN A 629 35.85 -6.42 16.87
N VAL A 630 35.08 -7.49 16.65
CA VAL A 630 34.01 -7.56 15.64
C VAL A 630 32.66 -7.66 16.35
N GLN A 631 31.85 -6.62 16.23
CA GLN A 631 30.55 -6.51 16.88
C GLN A 631 29.41 -6.70 15.86
N PHE A 632 28.61 -7.75 16.05
CA PHE A 632 27.40 -7.98 15.26
C PHE A 632 26.20 -7.32 15.95
N LEU A 633 25.69 -6.24 15.36
CA LEU A 633 24.54 -5.50 15.89
C LEU A 633 23.20 -6.07 15.43
N GLY A 634 23.20 -6.93 14.40
CA GLY A 634 21.98 -7.52 13.86
C GLY A 634 21.11 -6.52 13.08
N ARG A 635 19.82 -6.81 12.97
CA ARG A 635 18.83 -5.90 12.35
C ARG A 635 18.48 -4.79 13.34
N LEU A 636 18.45 -3.55 12.86
CA LEU A 636 18.07 -2.36 13.63
C LEU A 636 16.94 -1.64 12.91
N ASP A 637 16.01 -1.05 13.67
CA ASP A 637 14.90 -0.25 13.11
C ASP A 637 15.42 1.04 12.47
N SER A 638 16.52 1.59 12.97
CA SER A 638 17.24 2.71 12.39
C SER A 638 18.74 2.55 12.58
N ILE A 639 19.50 2.85 11.53
CA ILE A 639 20.96 2.81 11.50
C ILE A 639 21.58 4.21 11.46
N THR A 640 20.75 5.25 11.65
CA THR A 640 21.16 6.67 11.56
C THR A 640 22.24 7.02 12.59
N SER A 641 22.06 6.58 13.84
CA SER A 641 23.06 6.78 14.89
C SER A 641 24.35 6.04 14.55
N THR A 642 24.25 4.79 14.10
CA THR A 642 25.42 4.01 13.68
C THR A 642 26.19 4.71 12.56
N TYR A 643 25.53 5.26 11.55
CA TYR A 643 26.21 6.04 10.52
C TYR A 643 26.89 7.31 11.06
N ASN A 644 26.26 8.00 12.02
CA ASN A 644 26.79 9.22 12.61
C ASN A 644 27.99 8.94 13.55
N ASP A 645 28.07 7.75 14.12
CA ASP A 645 29.10 7.39 15.11
C ASP A 645 30.34 6.74 14.50
N ARG A 646 30.24 6.22 13.27
CA ARG A 646 31.32 5.44 12.65
C ARG A 646 32.23 6.30 11.79
N ARG A 647 33.55 6.04 11.85
CA ARG A 647 34.57 6.84 11.16
C ARG A 647 34.67 6.50 9.68
N LEU A 648 34.54 5.23 9.30
CA LEU A 648 34.50 4.84 7.89
C LEU A 648 33.59 3.64 7.64
N LEU A 649 33.02 3.59 6.44
CA LEU A 649 32.32 2.41 5.92
C LEU A 649 33.30 1.59 5.05
N ILE A 650 33.23 0.27 5.15
CA ILE A 650 33.87 -0.65 4.20
C ILE A 650 32.85 -1.32 3.27
N ALA A 651 33.21 -1.43 2.00
CA ALA A 651 32.50 -2.27 1.03
C ALA A 651 33.49 -3.12 0.22
N PRO A 652 34.05 -4.20 0.81
CA PRO A 652 35.09 -5.04 0.22
C PRO A 652 34.53 -6.07 -0.77
N THR A 653 33.63 -5.63 -1.65
CA THR A 653 32.84 -6.52 -2.50
C THR A 653 33.62 -7.03 -3.71
N ARG A 654 33.72 -8.37 -3.81
CA ARG A 654 34.51 -9.08 -4.83
C ARG A 654 33.73 -9.43 -6.09
N PHE A 655 32.40 -9.56 -5.99
CA PHE A 655 31.47 -9.73 -7.12
C PHE A 655 30.13 -9.07 -6.78
N ALA A 656 29.51 -8.38 -7.73
CA ALA A 656 28.23 -7.67 -7.54
C ALA A 656 27.55 -7.37 -8.87
N ALA A 657 26.25 -7.09 -8.81
CA ALA A 657 25.44 -6.49 -9.88
C ALA A 657 24.70 -5.26 -9.34
N GLY A 658 24.20 -4.39 -10.22
CA GLY A 658 23.46 -3.20 -9.84
C GLY A 658 24.31 -2.11 -9.18
N ILE A 659 23.63 -1.20 -8.47
CA ILE A 659 24.26 -0.08 -7.75
C ILE A 659 24.59 -0.51 -6.30
N PRO A 660 25.77 -0.21 -5.75
CA PRO A 660 26.07 -0.47 -4.35
C PRO A 660 25.39 0.56 -3.42
N HIS A 661 24.10 0.36 -3.16
CA HIS A 661 23.27 1.23 -2.31
C HIS A 661 23.93 1.58 -0.97
N LYS A 662 24.58 0.62 -0.30
CA LYS A 662 25.28 0.84 0.98
C LYS A 662 26.34 1.95 0.94
N VAL A 663 26.99 2.16 -0.20
CA VAL A 663 28.00 3.21 -0.37
C VAL A 663 27.34 4.57 -0.57
N HIS A 664 26.24 4.62 -1.34
CA HIS A 664 25.45 5.84 -1.48
C HIS A 664 24.79 6.26 -0.17
N GLU A 665 24.20 5.33 0.57
CA GLU A 665 23.59 5.55 1.88
C GLU A 665 24.62 6.06 2.90
N ALA A 666 25.80 5.44 2.94
CA ALA A 666 26.91 5.91 3.74
C ALA A 666 27.31 7.35 3.37
N ALA A 667 27.48 7.64 2.08
CA ALA A 667 27.83 8.98 1.62
C ALA A 667 26.75 10.02 1.97
N SER A 668 25.46 9.68 1.86
CA SER A 668 24.36 10.58 2.18
C SER A 668 24.29 10.93 3.66
N ARG A 669 24.69 9.99 4.54
CA ARG A 669 24.84 10.19 5.99
C ARG A 669 26.19 10.81 6.38
N GLY A 670 27.04 11.10 5.39
CA GLY A 670 28.31 11.78 5.58
C GLY A 670 29.42 10.91 6.17
N ILE A 671 29.40 9.60 5.93
CA ILE A 671 30.49 8.68 6.27
C ILE A 671 31.32 8.31 5.00
N PRO A 672 32.63 8.62 4.97
CA PRO A 672 33.53 8.20 3.89
C PRO A 672 33.66 6.68 3.79
N SER A 673 33.86 6.19 2.56
CA SER A 673 33.91 4.75 2.28
C SER A 673 35.23 4.31 1.64
N VAL A 674 35.68 3.10 1.99
CA VAL A 674 36.70 2.33 1.27
C VAL A 674 36.02 1.18 0.53
N THR A 675 36.27 1.06 -0.77
CA THR A 675 35.62 0.08 -1.65
C THR A 675 36.63 -0.64 -2.55
N THR A 676 36.18 -1.66 -3.29
CA THR A 676 36.93 -2.24 -4.41
C THR A 676 36.76 -1.39 -5.68
N SER A 677 37.61 -1.62 -6.70
CA SER A 677 37.50 -0.95 -8.00
C SER A 677 36.21 -1.31 -8.73
N LEU A 678 35.69 -2.52 -8.49
CA LEU A 678 34.38 -2.98 -8.97
C LEU A 678 33.27 -2.00 -8.58
N LEU A 679 33.14 -1.70 -7.28
CA LEU A 679 32.10 -0.81 -6.78
C LEU A 679 32.31 0.64 -7.23
N ALA A 680 33.56 1.10 -7.26
CA ALA A 680 33.88 2.45 -7.76
C ALA A 680 33.47 2.63 -9.22
N LYS A 681 33.68 1.59 -10.05
CA LYS A 681 33.25 1.59 -11.47
C LYS A 681 31.72 1.57 -11.61
N GLN A 682 31.02 0.77 -10.80
CA GLN A 682 29.55 0.74 -10.78
C GLN A 682 28.94 2.10 -10.44
N LEU A 683 29.57 2.83 -9.51
CA LEU A 683 29.17 4.17 -9.10
C LEU A 683 29.62 5.28 -10.06
N GLY A 684 30.63 5.04 -10.90
CA GLY A 684 31.30 6.11 -11.63
C GLY A 684 32.10 7.06 -10.73
N TRP A 685 32.42 6.64 -9.49
CA TRP A 685 33.13 7.44 -8.50
C TRP A 685 34.65 7.23 -8.56
N LYS A 686 35.41 8.25 -8.16
CA LYS A 686 36.88 8.25 -8.33
C LYS A 686 37.63 8.07 -7.01
N HIS A 687 38.67 7.23 -7.03
CA HIS A 687 39.62 7.08 -5.93
C HIS A 687 40.18 8.43 -5.48
N GLY A 688 40.17 8.69 -4.16
CA GLY A 688 40.69 9.91 -3.56
C GLY A 688 39.76 11.12 -3.68
N LYS A 689 38.63 10.99 -4.40
CA LYS A 689 37.60 12.03 -4.51
C LYS A 689 36.37 11.65 -3.70
N GLN A 690 35.45 10.82 -4.21
CA GLN A 690 34.22 10.46 -3.48
C GLN A 690 34.40 9.24 -2.55
N LEU A 691 35.38 8.39 -2.84
CA LEU A 691 35.69 7.18 -2.06
C LEU A 691 37.18 6.87 -2.17
N LEU A 692 37.67 5.94 -1.36
CA LEU A 692 38.97 5.28 -1.59
C LEU A 692 38.76 3.89 -2.17
N VAL A 693 39.73 3.47 -2.97
CA VAL A 693 39.73 2.18 -3.68
C VAL A 693 40.96 1.40 -3.29
N GLY A 694 40.76 0.15 -2.85
CA GLY A 694 41.83 -0.82 -2.66
C GLY A 694 41.41 -2.17 -3.24
N ASP A 695 42.25 -2.76 -4.10
CA ASP A 695 42.05 -4.11 -4.61
C ASP A 695 43.09 -5.06 -4.02
N GLY A 696 42.62 -6.18 -3.49
CA GLY A 696 43.44 -7.10 -2.69
C GLY A 696 43.66 -6.61 -1.27
N ALA A 697 44.06 -7.52 -0.38
CA ALA A 697 44.04 -7.26 1.04
C ALA A 697 45.01 -6.16 1.52
N PRO A 698 46.29 -6.12 1.09
CA PRO A 698 47.23 -5.09 1.54
C PRO A 698 46.80 -3.67 1.16
N LYS A 699 46.37 -3.47 -0.09
CA LYS A 699 45.91 -2.16 -0.57
C LYS A 699 44.61 -1.72 0.08
N PHE A 700 43.69 -2.66 0.32
CA PHE A 700 42.43 -2.34 1.01
C PHE A 700 42.71 -1.88 2.45
N ALA A 701 43.58 -2.60 3.17
CA ALA A 701 44.00 -2.22 4.52
C ALA A 701 44.70 -0.86 4.54
N GLU A 702 45.63 -0.62 3.61
CA GLU A 702 46.32 0.67 3.45
C GLU A 702 45.33 1.83 3.31
N GLN A 703 44.31 1.69 2.44
CA GLN A 703 43.31 2.73 2.26
C GLN A 703 42.41 2.91 3.48
N CYS A 704 42.08 1.84 4.22
CA CYS A 704 41.35 1.94 5.49
C CYS A 704 42.15 2.74 6.52
N VAL A 705 43.42 2.39 6.75
CA VAL A 705 44.30 3.08 7.70
C VAL A 705 44.49 4.54 7.31
N ARG A 706 44.72 4.81 6.02
CA ARG A 706 44.88 6.16 5.49
C ARG A 706 43.64 7.02 5.73
N LEU A 707 42.44 6.53 5.40
CA LEU A 707 41.19 7.26 5.60
C LEU A 707 40.85 7.45 7.08
N TYR A 708 41.22 6.48 7.93
CA TYR A 708 40.96 6.53 9.37
C TYR A 708 41.85 7.54 10.11
N ARG A 709 43.07 7.82 9.60
CA ARG A 709 44.04 8.73 10.23
C ARG A 709 44.10 10.13 9.64
N ASP A 710 43.87 10.29 8.33
CA ASP A 710 43.99 11.58 7.64
C ASP A 710 42.66 12.35 7.64
N GLU A 711 42.48 13.26 8.59
CA GLU A 711 41.31 14.12 8.72
C GLU A 711 41.05 14.96 7.46
N LYS A 712 42.09 15.50 6.81
CA LYS A 712 41.95 16.35 5.63
C LYS A 712 41.41 15.54 4.45
N LEU A 713 41.96 14.33 4.25
CA LEU A 713 41.44 13.39 3.27
C LEU A 713 40.00 13.00 3.60
N TRP A 714 39.71 12.67 4.85
CA TRP A 714 38.37 12.29 5.30
C TRP A 714 37.33 13.36 5.00
N ARG A 715 37.59 14.63 5.37
CA ARG A 715 36.69 15.77 5.11
C ARG A 715 36.48 16.01 3.62
N ARG A 716 37.53 15.88 2.81
CA ARG A 716 37.45 16.01 1.35
C ARG A 716 36.60 14.90 0.74
N VAL A 717 36.82 13.65 1.15
CA VAL A 717 36.06 12.49 0.66
C VAL A 717 34.60 12.58 1.04
N ARG A 718 34.31 12.91 2.30
CA ARG A 718 32.95 13.16 2.79
C ARG A 718 32.22 14.22 1.97
N SER A 719 32.87 15.38 1.76
CA SER A 719 32.24 16.51 1.07
C SER A 719 31.95 16.19 -0.39
N ALA A 720 32.88 15.51 -1.07
CA ALA A 720 32.69 15.08 -2.45
C ALA A 720 31.60 13.99 -2.58
N GLY A 721 31.52 13.06 -1.63
CA GLY A 721 30.46 12.05 -1.57
C GLY A 721 29.08 12.68 -1.40
N LEU A 722 28.93 13.58 -0.43
CA LEU A 722 27.68 14.33 -0.20
C LEU A 722 27.25 15.12 -1.45
N GLN A 723 28.18 15.83 -2.09
CA GLN A 723 27.90 16.57 -3.32
C GLN A 723 27.46 15.65 -4.47
N SER A 724 28.10 14.48 -4.61
CA SER A 724 27.70 13.47 -5.60
C SER A 724 26.29 12.94 -5.31
N ILE A 725 25.92 12.66 -4.05
CA ILE A 725 24.55 12.24 -3.70
C ILE A 725 23.52 13.30 -4.08
N SER A 726 23.74 14.55 -3.67
CA SER A 726 22.81 15.65 -3.99
C SER A 726 22.62 15.89 -5.48
N HIS A 727 23.58 15.48 -6.32
CA HIS A 727 23.48 15.64 -7.77
C HIS A 727 22.98 14.37 -8.48
N GLU A 728 23.57 13.23 -8.17
CA GLU A 728 23.38 11.96 -8.88
C GLU A 728 22.12 11.21 -8.42
N CYS A 729 21.75 11.36 -7.15
CA CYS A 729 20.61 10.71 -6.48
C CYS A 729 19.52 11.71 -6.06
N SER A 730 19.49 12.91 -6.66
CA SER A 730 18.43 13.88 -6.40
C SER A 730 17.05 13.33 -6.79
N ASP A 731 16.07 13.61 -5.95
CA ASP A 731 14.66 13.28 -6.22
C ASP A 731 14.19 13.98 -7.50
N GLU A 732 14.58 15.25 -7.70
CA GLU A 732 14.19 16.02 -8.89
C GLU A 732 14.65 15.35 -10.20
N LYS A 733 15.87 14.81 -10.21
CA LYS A 733 16.40 14.08 -11.36
C LYS A 733 15.72 12.72 -11.55
N PHE A 734 15.43 12.03 -10.45
CA PHE A 734 14.68 10.77 -10.47
C PHE A 734 13.30 11.00 -11.09
N GLN A 735 12.54 11.97 -10.57
CA GLN A 735 11.23 12.36 -11.07
C GLN A 735 11.26 12.81 -12.53
N ALA A 736 12.25 13.61 -12.93
CA ALA A 736 12.39 14.05 -14.32
C ALA A 736 12.66 12.90 -15.27
N THR A 737 13.49 11.93 -14.85
CA THR A 737 13.78 10.74 -15.65
C THR A 737 12.58 9.83 -15.76
N LEU A 738 11.85 9.61 -14.66
CA LEU A 738 10.62 8.82 -14.63
C LEU A 738 9.55 9.43 -15.55
N ARG A 739 9.34 10.75 -15.48
CA ARG A 739 8.47 11.49 -16.42
C ARG A 739 8.87 11.30 -17.88
N GLY A 740 10.17 11.31 -18.16
CA GLY A 740 10.73 11.08 -19.50
C GLY A 740 10.39 9.70 -20.09
N LEU A 741 10.01 8.72 -19.27
CA LEU A 741 9.54 7.41 -19.77
C LEU A 741 8.20 7.52 -20.49
N PHE A 742 7.36 8.50 -20.15
CA PHE A 742 6.00 8.64 -20.69
C PHE A 742 5.87 9.79 -21.70
N SER A 743 6.85 10.68 -21.79
CA SER A 743 6.87 11.69 -22.85
C SER A 743 7.08 11.03 -24.21
N HIS A 744 6.28 11.44 -25.20
CA HIS A 744 6.57 11.14 -26.60
C HIS A 744 7.93 11.73 -26.94
N GLN A 745 8.88 10.89 -27.37
CA GLN A 745 9.99 11.39 -28.17
C GLN A 745 9.37 11.85 -29.49
N SER A 746 9.24 13.16 -29.64
CA SER A 746 8.84 13.85 -30.86
C SER A 746 9.75 13.52 -32.03
#